data_AF-A0A847PGK4-F1
#
_entry.id   AF-A0A847PGK4-F1
#
_cell.length_a   1.000
_cell.length_b   1.000
_cell.length_c   1.000
_cell.angle_alpha   90.00
_cell.angle_beta   90.00
_cell.angle_gamma   90.00
#
_symmetry.space_group_name_H-M   'P 1'
#
loop_
_entity.id
_entity.type
_entity.pdbx_description
1 polymer ?
#
loop_
_entity_poly.entity_id
_entity_poly.type
_entity_poly.pdbx_seq_one_letter_code
_entity_poly.pdbx_strand_id
1 'polypeptide(L)'
;MNRLKDSNSPYLLRHASNPVDWLPWNSEAFEWARSVNKPIFLSIGYSSCHWCHVMERECFKDPEVAEMLNDTCISIKVDREERPDIDALFMDICRIQNGSGGWPLSLFLTPDGLPFFAATWLPKRTIGRLPGMTDILPRVKWLWNIQNEDVLRGARELADTLKAHMNFFQGGYLGNMPIRDGLKDLRDTFDSQWGGFGFAPKFPAVPRLLFLLEQSTSSLHSSDERDEAFSMVDLTLRSLWRGGIHDQLGGGFARYAVDERWIVPHFEKVLADQAMVLLAAAAAHELRPDEFYRTLAEDAANCALRDFLSPNSCFYTALDADSEDGEGAYYLWQEEELRDLLPTGTSGLFCAAYAVMPGGNFGHRMTGMSTGRNVLYEAATPTELARRYGIRLPEVKEKLAEARRVLLEARSRRTPPTLDDKVLMDWNGLMIGALARASRVFEHPDWRLAAEKAMLFLQRTLPDPKGNWRRSYRKGLSGVPALAGDYAAFLWAAMELHDAAEGQGRKQQKDWLRFAETMAEKLVQEFHDEEHGGFFLSPADDPNLFIRLKSAFDSSVPSANALAVLGLTSLGVALGERKYLDLARRVLSAFAGSASLHPLGHASLLTAAARLKAARLQPEPRSAEPEKEPESAQPEPEPRPEEPEAQPEQRERSFRTTRTTRTERSERRRRRRP
;
A
#
# COMPACT_ATOMS: atom_id res chain seq x y z
N MET A 1 10.11 -30.71 -18.95
CA MET A 1 10.20 -31.05 -17.52
C MET A 1 10.01 -29.79 -16.69
N ASN A 2 9.08 -29.81 -15.73
CA ASN A 2 8.80 -28.72 -14.78
C ASN A 2 10.01 -28.44 -13.85
N ARG A 3 10.36 -27.16 -13.70
CA ARG A 3 11.53 -26.67 -12.92
C ARG A 3 11.16 -25.80 -11.72
N LEU A 4 9.89 -25.64 -11.38
CA LEU A 4 9.48 -24.77 -10.27
C LEU A 4 9.83 -25.33 -8.88
N LYS A 5 10.19 -26.62 -8.78
CA LYS A 5 10.61 -27.26 -7.52
C LYS A 5 11.84 -26.60 -6.86
N ASP A 6 12.64 -25.87 -7.64
CA ASP A 6 13.86 -25.20 -7.18
C ASP A 6 13.59 -23.72 -6.81
N SER A 7 12.34 -23.27 -6.88
CA SER A 7 11.94 -21.90 -6.53
C SER A 7 11.82 -21.71 -5.01
N ASN A 8 12.00 -20.47 -4.55
CA ASN A 8 11.73 -20.08 -3.16
C ASN A 8 10.33 -19.47 -2.96
N SER A 9 9.62 -19.11 -4.03
CA SER A 9 8.26 -18.58 -3.95
C SER A 9 7.26 -19.69 -3.59
N PRO A 10 6.45 -19.52 -2.53
CA PRO A 10 5.37 -20.44 -2.20
C PRO A 10 4.37 -20.63 -3.34
N TYR A 11 4.08 -19.56 -4.10
CA TYR A 11 3.21 -19.62 -5.27
C TYR A 11 3.79 -20.53 -6.36
N LEU A 12 5.06 -20.35 -6.72
CA LEU A 12 5.71 -21.16 -7.75
C LEU A 12 5.84 -22.63 -7.31
N LEU A 13 6.20 -22.87 -6.04
CA LEU A 13 6.31 -24.22 -5.48
C LEU A 13 4.97 -24.98 -5.51
N ARG A 14 3.84 -24.30 -5.35
CA ARG A 14 2.49 -24.90 -5.44
C ARG A 14 2.27 -25.57 -6.81
N HIS A 15 2.85 -25.00 -7.87
CA HIS A 15 2.74 -25.49 -9.24
C HIS A 15 3.84 -26.50 -9.65
N ALA A 16 4.77 -26.84 -8.76
CA ALA A 16 5.91 -27.71 -9.08
C ALA A 16 5.52 -29.16 -9.41
N SER A 17 4.33 -29.60 -8.99
CA SER A 17 3.78 -30.94 -9.26
C SER A 17 2.83 -30.99 -10.46
N ASN A 18 2.52 -29.84 -11.07
CA ASN A 18 1.60 -29.80 -12.20
C ASN A 18 2.22 -30.47 -13.45
N PRO A 19 1.41 -31.16 -14.27
CA PRO A 19 1.87 -31.81 -15.51
C PRO A 19 2.38 -30.84 -16.58
N VAL A 20 2.09 -29.54 -16.44
CA VAL A 20 2.67 -28.50 -17.29
C VAL A 20 4.16 -28.35 -17.01
N ASP A 21 4.95 -28.22 -18.07
CA ASP A 21 6.40 -28.01 -18.04
C ASP A 21 6.75 -26.56 -17.69
N TRP A 22 6.44 -26.17 -16.45
CA TRP A 22 6.66 -24.83 -15.96
C TRP A 22 8.14 -24.47 -15.80
N LEU A 23 8.48 -23.26 -16.22
CA LEU A 23 9.75 -22.59 -15.95
C LEU A 23 9.51 -21.31 -15.16
N PRO A 24 10.47 -20.90 -14.30
CA PRO A 24 10.47 -19.54 -13.76
C PRO A 24 10.83 -18.53 -14.86
N TRP A 25 10.56 -17.25 -14.63
CA TRP A 25 11.04 -16.17 -15.49
C TRP A 25 12.56 -16.01 -15.34
N ASN A 26 13.31 -16.49 -16.34
CA ASN A 26 14.76 -16.36 -16.41
C ASN A 26 15.26 -16.45 -17.87
N SER A 27 16.51 -16.08 -18.11
CA SER A 27 17.09 -16.09 -19.47
C SER A 27 17.09 -17.48 -20.10
N GLU A 28 17.23 -18.55 -19.31
CA GLU A 28 17.20 -19.93 -19.83
C GLU A 28 15.86 -20.27 -20.48
N ALA A 29 14.73 -19.84 -19.89
CA ALA A 29 13.40 -20.07 -20.45
C ALA A 29 13.23 -19.38 -21.82
N PHE A 30 13.72 -18.15 -21.94
CA PHE A 30 13.67 -17.37 -23.19
C PHE A 30 14.61 -17.92 -24.26
N GLU A 31 15.83 -18.30 -23.88
CA GLU A 31 16.79 -18.96 -24.77
C GLU A 31 16.25 -20.29 -25.28
N TRP A 32 15.60 -21.07 -24.42
CA TRP A 32 14.96 -22.30 -24.83
C TRP A 32 13.82 -22.03 -25.82
N ALA A 33 12.92 -21.08 -25.52
CA ALA A 33 11.85 -20.67 -26.43
C ALA A 33 12.35 -20.26 -27.82
N ARG A 34 13.47 -19.53 -27.89
CA ARG A 34 14.14 -19.18 -29.15
C ARG A 34 14.69 -20.41 -29.86
N SER A 35 15.39 -21.29 -29.15
CA SER A 35 16.03 -22.48 -29.74
C SER A 35 15.04 -23.46 -30.37
N VAL A 36 13.85 -23.61 -29.77
CA VAL A 36 12.79 -24.49 -30.29
C VAL A 36 11.74 -23.77 -31.13
N ASN A 37 11.90 -22.45 -31.32
CA ASN A 37 10.97 -21.57 -32.02
C ASN A 37 9.49 -21.78 -31.60
N LYS A 38 9.23 -21.75 -30.28
CA LYS A 38 7.87 -21.86 -29.72
C LYS A 38 7.46 -20.56 -29.02
N PRO A 39 6.18 -20.15 -29.10
CA PRO A 39 5.70 -19.02 -28.32
C PRO A 39 5.76 -19.33 -26.82
N ILE A 40 5.77 -18.29 -26.00
CA ILE A 40 5.76 -18.39 -24.55
C ILE A 40 4.32 -18.25 -24.06
N PHE A 41 3.87 -19.15 -23.17
CA PHE A 41 2.68 -18.92 -22.35
C PHE A 41 3.13 -18.37 -21.00
N LEU A 42 2.86 -17.10 -20.74
CA LEU A 42 3.17 -16.44 -19.47
C LEU A 42 1.92 -16.44 -18.58
N SER A 43 2.03 -17.04 -17.40
CA SER A 43 0.99 -17.02 -16.38
C SER A 43 1.50 -16.31 -15.13
N ILE A 44 0.88 -15.18 -14.78
CA ILE A 44 1.22 -14.36 -13.60
C ILE A 44 0.10 -14.48 -12.56
N GLY A 45 0.48 -14.72 -11.31
CA GLY A 45 -0.44 -14.79 -10.18
C GLY A 45 0.28 -14.74 -8.84
N TYR A 46 -0.41 -15.10 -7.76
CA TYR A 46 0.12 -15.10 -6.40
C TYR A 46 -0.62 -16.11 -5.53
N SER A 47 -0.03 -16.44 -4.38
CA SER A 47 -0.40 -17.58 -3.53
C SER A 47 -1.78 -17.49 -2.90
N SER A 48 -2.27 -16.30 -2.59
CA SER A 48 -3.56 -16.05 -1.95
C SER A 48 -4.71 -15.78 -2.92
N CYS A 49 -4.46 -15.85 -4.23
CA CYS A 49 -5.47 -15.53 -5.25
C CYS A 49 -6.41 -16.71 -5.55
N HIS A 50 -7.69 -16.58 -5.18
CA HIS A 50 -8.72 -17.60 -5.44
C HIS A 50 -8.81 -18.02 -6.93
N TRP A 51 -8.89 -17.06 -7.86
CA TRP A 51 -9.02 -17.37 -9.29
C TRP A 51 -7.76 -18.03 -9.88
N CYS A 52 -6.59 -17.83 -9.26
CA CYS A 52 -5.39 -18.58 -9.63
C CYS A 52 -5.54 -20.07 -9.27
N HIS A 53 -6.13 -20.38 -8.10
CA HIS A 53 -6.39 -21.75 -7.66
C HIS A 53 -7.45 -22.43 -8.52
N VAL A 54 -8.51 -21.71 -8.87
CA VAL A 54 -9.53 -22.20 -9.81
C VAL A 54 -8.90 -22.57 -11.15
N MET A 55 -8.10 -21.66 -11.74
CA MET A 55 -7.42 -21.93 -13.01
C MET A 55 -6.40 -23.07 -12.90
N GLU A 56 -5.69 -23.19 -11.77
CA GLU A 56 -4.81 -24.34 -11.54
C GLU A 56 -5.57 -25.65 -11.59
N ARG A 57 -6.64 -25.76 -10.81
CA ARG A 57 -7.43 -26.99 -10.67
C ARG A 57 -8.09 -27.39 -11.98
N GLU A 58 -8.64 -26.42 -12.72
CA GLU A 58 -9.39 -26.67 -13.95
C GLU A 58 -8.50 -26.88 -15.17
N CYS A 59 -7.35 -26.20 -15.23
CA CYS A 59 -6.50 -26.18 -16.42
C CYS A 59 -5.12 -26.79 -16.17
N PHE A 60 -4.36 -26.31 -15.18
CA PHE A 60 -2.94 -26.68 -15.08
C PHE A 60 -2.68 -28.07 -14.47
N LYS A 61 -3.64 -28.63 -13.72
CA LYS A 61 -3.61 -30.01 -13.21
C LYS A 61 -4.24 -31.02 -14.18
N ASP A 62 -4.96 -30.54 -15.19
CA ASP A 62 -5.65 -31.38 -16.15
C ASP A 62 -4.67 -31.90 -17.23
N PRO A 63 -4.53 -33.23 -17.42
CA PRO A 63 -3.55 -33.78 -18.35
C PRO A 63 -3.78 -33.37 -19.82
N GLU A 64 -5.04 -33.22 -20.25
CA GLU A 64 -5.38 -32.84 -21.62
C GLU A 64 -4.88 -31.41 -21.91
N VAL A 65 -5.20 -30.46 -21.02
CA VAL A 65 -4.75 -29.07 -21.17
C VAL A 65 -3.23 -28.98 -21.06
N ALA A 66 -2.62 -29.72 -20.14
CA ALA A 66 -1.17 -29.70 -19.95
C ALA A 66 -0.41 -30.25 -21.16
N GLU A 67 -0.88 -31.34 -21.77
CA GLU A 67 -0.29 -31.89 -22.99
C GLU A 67 -0.38 -30.88 -24.14
N MET A 68 -1.55 -30.27 -24.36
CA MET A 68 -1.75 -29.24 -25.38
C MET A 68 -0.84 -28.02 -25.16
N LEU A 69 -0.66 -27.62 -23.90
CA LEU A 69 0.15 -26.46 -23.53
C LEU A 69 1.65 -26.75 -23.73
N ASN A 70 2.14 -27.92 -23.29
CA ASN A 70 3.53 -28.35 -23.46
C ASN A 70 3.91 -28.55 -24.94
N ASP A 71 2.96 -29.03 -25.75
CA ASP A 71 3.11 -29.16 -27.20
C ASP A 71 3.18 -27.78 -27.88
N THR A 72 2.37 -26.81 -27.44
CA THR A 72 2.24 -25.51 -28.12
C THR A 72 3.27 -24.47 -27.67
N CYS A 73 3.58 -24.40 -26.37
CA CYS A 73 4.27 -23.26 -25.76
C CYS A 73 5.44 -23.68 -24.87
N ILE A 74 6.37 -22.74 -24.65
CA ILE A 74 7.20 -22.73 -23.44
C ILE A 74 6.42 -22.03 -22.33
N SER A 75 6.15 -22.73 -21.23
CA SER A 75 5.28 -22.21 -20.16
C SER A 75 6.10 -21.56 -19.05
N ILE A 76 5.90 -20.26 -18.83
CA ILE A 76 6.56 -19.47 -17.79
C ILE A 76 5.56 -19.07 -16.71
N LYS A 77 5.92 -19.31 -15.45
CA LYS A 77 5.12 -18.95 -14.27
C LYS A 77 5.80 -17.84 -13.48
N VAL A 78 5.05 -16.81 -13.11
CA VAL A 78 5.57 -15.65 -12.35
C VAL A 78 4.72 -15.39 -11.12
N ASP A 79 5.39 -15.26 -9.97
CA ASP A 79 4.81 -14.71 -8.75
C ASP A 79 4.84 -13.18 -8.83
N ARG A 80 3.69 -12.52 -8.93
CA ARG A 80 3.60 -11.05 -8.99
C ARG A 80 4.13 -10.36 -7.75
N GLU A 81 4.15 -11.04 -6.60
CA GLU A 81 4.64 -10.48 -5.35
C GLU A 81 6.17 -10.40 -5.36
N GLU A 82 6.83 -11.35 -6.02
CA GLU A 82 8.28 -11.31 -6.26
C GLU A 82 8.65 -10.46 -7.48
N ARG A 83 7.82 -10.43 -8.52
CA ARG A 83 8.09 -9.68 -9.76
C ARG A 83 6.95 -8.70 -10.11
N PRO A 84 6.68 -7.69 -9.26
CA PRO A 84 5.66 -6.68 -9.55
C PRO A 84 6.03 -5.80 -10.77
N ASP A 85 7.32 -5.75 -11.13
CA ASP A 85 7.82 -5.09 -12.33
C ASP A 85 7.31 -5.77 -13.62
N ILE A 86 7.37 -7.10 -13.67
CA ILE A 86 6.82 -7.91 -14.76
C ILE A 86 5.29 -7.81 -14.77
N ASP A 87 4.68 -7.97 -13.59
CA ASP A 87 3.22 -7.87 -13.43
C ASP A 87 2.68 -6.55 -13.95
N ALA A 88 3.27 -5.42 -13.55
CA ALA A 88 2.84 -4.10 -13.98
C ALA A 88 2.93 -3.92 -15.50
N LEU A 89 4.04 -4.36 -16.11
CA LEU A 89 4.23 -4.30 -17.56
C LEU A 89 3.13 -5.04 -18.32
N PHE A 90 2.89 -6.30 -17.96
CA PHE A 90 1.93 -7.13 -18.69
C PHE A 90 0.47 -6.85 -18.31
N MET A 91 0.23 -6.30 -17.12
CA MET A 91 -1.09 -5.78 -16.74
C MET A 91 -1.47 -4.57 -17.59
N ASP A 92 -0.55 -3.66 -17.87
CA ASP A 92 -0.80 -2.52 -18.76
C ASP A 92 -1.10 -2.99 -20.19
N ILE A 93 -0.38 -4.01 -20.69
CA ILE A 93 -0.69 -4.66 -21.97
C ILE A 93 -2.11 -5.22 -21.98
N CYS A 94 -2.51 -5.94 -20.93
CA CYS A 94 -3.85 -6.49 -20.82
C CYS A 94 -4.93 -5.40 -20.82
N ARG A 95 -4.70 -4.29 -20.11
CA ARG A 95 -5.63 -3.15 -20.07
C ARG A 95 -5.72 -2.44 -21.42
N ILE A 96 -4.61 -2.25 -22.13
CA ILE A 96 -4.61 -1.68 -23.48
C ILE A 96 -5.41 -2.56 -24.43
N GLN A 97 -5.23 -3.87 -24.36
CA GLN A 97 -5.89 -4.82 -25.26
C GLN A 97 -7.38 -5.02 -24.92
N ASN A 98 -7.72 -5.14 -23.62
CA ASN A 98 -9.03 -5.62 -23.16
C ASN A 98 -9.87 -4.55 -22.45
N GLY A 99 -9.32 -3.34 -22.23
CA GLY A 99 -9.92 -2.26 -21.43
C GLY A 99 -9.91 -2.50 -19.91
N SER A 100 -9.63 -3.72 -19.47
CA SER A 100 -9.55 -4.11 -18.06
C SER A 100 -8.46 -5.17 -17.85
N GLY A 101 -8.12 -5.44 -16.60
CA GLY A 101 -7.13 -6.45 -16.23
C GLY A 101 -7.37 -6.98 -14.83
N GLY A 102 -6.70 -8.08 -14.49
CA GLY A 102 -6.84 -8.78 -13.22
C GLY A 102 -6.06 -10.09 -13.22
N TRP A 103 -6.12 -10.81 -12.10
CA TRP A 103 -5.42 -12.07 -11.92
C TRP A 103 -6.38 -13.26 -11.87
N PRO A 104 -5.97 -14.46 -12.33
CA PRO A 104 -4.69 -14.78 -12.97
C PRO A 104 -4.54 -14.02 -14.30
N LEU A 105 -3.32 -13.64 -14.64
CA LEU A 105 -3.01 -12.99 -15.91
C LEU A 105 -2.38 -14.01 -16.85
N SER A 106 -2.94 -14.16 -18.05
CA SER A 106 -2.59 -15.18 -19.03
C SER A 106 -2.20 -14.53 -20.35
N LEU A 107 -0.95 -14.67 -20.78
CA LEU A 107 -0.46 -14.06 -22.01
C LEU A 107 0.24 -15.07 -22.92
N PHE A 108 0.17 -14.79 -24.22
CA PHE A 108 1.04 -15.42 -25.20
C PHE A 108 2.04 -14.40 -25.74
N LEU A 109 3.32 -14.75 -25.65
CA LEU A 109 4.44 -13.92 -26.08
C LEU A 109 5.24 -14.60 -27.19
N THR A 110 5.92 -13.80 -28.00
CA THR A 110 6.98 -14.30 -28.88
C THR A 110 8.17 -14.82 -28.04
N PRO A 111 9.09 -15.62 -28.62
CA PRO A 111 10.35 -16.00 -27.96
C PRO A 111 11.21 -14.83 -27.47
N ASP A 112 10.98 -13.63 -28.01
CA ASP A 112 11.66 -12.39 -27.63
C ASP A 112 10.88 -11.58 -26.57
N GLY A 113 9.80 -12.15 -26.02
CA GLY A 113 9.01 -11.54 -24.95
C GLY A 113 7.98 -10.51 -25.38
N LEU A 114 7.72 -10.34 -26.68
CA LEU A 114 6.70 -9.42 -27.16
C LEU A 114 5.30 -10.05 -27.03
N PRO A 115 4.33 -9.39 -26.37
CA PRO A 115 2.99 -9.93 -26.22
C PRO A 115 2.20 -9.82 -27.53
N PHE A 116 1.44 -10.86 -27.88
CA PHE A 116 0.48 -10.84 -28.99
C PHE A 116 -0.94 -11.25 -28.60
N PHE A 117 -1.12 -11.70 -27.36
CA PHE A 117 -2.42 -11.93 -26.76
C PHE A 117 -2.35 -11.83 -25.23
N ALA A 118 -3.32 -11.16 -24.63
CA ALA A 118 -3.52 -11.11 -23.18
C ALA A 118 -4.97 -11.42 -22.78
N ALA A 119 -5.14 -12.15 -21.68
CA ALA A 119 -6.41 -12.38 -21.00
C ALA A 119 -6.19 -12.48 -19.49
N THR A 120 -7.28 -12.49 -18.72
CA THR A 120 -7.23 -12.78 -17.29
C THR A 120 -7.42 -14.28 -17.06
N TRP A 121 -8.55 -14.68 -16.49
CA TRP A 121 -8.93 -16.07 -16.29
C TRP A 121 -9.40 -16.71 -17.60
N LEU A 122 -8.85 -17.89 -17.92
CA LEU A 122 -9.27 -18.72 -19.04
C LEU A 122 -9.78 -20.07 -18.51
N PRO A 123 -11.07 -20.40 -18.68
CA PRO A 123 -11.62 -21.70 -18.27
C PRO A 123 -11.05 -22.84 -19.12
N LYS A 124 -11.26 -24.09 -18.70
CA LYS A 124 -10.87 -25.26 -19.53
C LYS A 124 -11.57 -25.24 -20.88
N ARG A 125 -12.90 -25.10 -20.89
CA ARG A 125 -13.78 -25.06 -22.07
C ARG A 125 -14.38 -23.67 -22.23
N THR A 126 -14.70 -23.26 -23.45
CA THR A 126 -15.36 -21.96 -23.71
C THR A 126 -16.67 -21.84 -22.95
N ILE A 127 -16.84 -20.73 -22.22
CA ILE A 127 -18.06 -20.38 -21.50
C ILE A 127 -18.62 -19.08 -22.10
N GLY A 128 -19.72 -19.20 -22.86
CA GLY A 128 -20.31 -18.06 -23.54
C GLY A 128 -19.33 -17.40 -24.52
N ARG A 129 -18.91 -16.17 -24.23
CA ARG A 129 -17.91 -15.42 -25.03
C ARG A 129 -16.48 -15.56 -24.52
N LEU A 130 -16.27 -16.21 -23.38
CA LEU A 130 -14.96 -16.36 -22.77
C LEU A 130 -14.26 -17.59 -23.36
N PRO A 131 -13.15 -17.42 -24.11
CA PRO A 131 -12.47 -18.53 -24.75
C PRO A 131 -11.87 -19.49 -23.72
N GLY A 132 -12.03 -20.79 -23.97
CA GLY A 132 -11.40 -21.84 -23.16
C GLY A 132 -9.99 -22.19 -23.61
N MET A 133 -9.19 -22.74 -22.68
CA MET A 133 -7.84 -23.22 -22.95
C MET A 133 -7.80 -24.26 -24.08
N THR A 134 -8.79 -25.16 -24.15
CA THR A 134 -8.83 -26.19 -25.20
C THR A 134 -9.13 -25.63 -26.59
N ASP A 135 -9.68 -24.42 -26.68
CA ASP A 135 -10.01 -23.76 -27.95
C ASP A 135 -8.92 -22.78 -28.38
N ILE A 136 -8.30 -22.09 -27.41
CA ILE A 136 -7.27 -21.09 -27.69
C ILE A 136 -5.92 -21.71 -28.08
N LEU A 137 -5.51 -22.81 -27.44
CA LEU A 137 -4.20 -23.42 -27.69
C LEU A 137 -4.04 -23.93 -29.14
N PRO A 138 -5.00 -24.65 -29.74
CA PRO A 138 -4.92 -25.02 -31.16
C PRO A 138 -4.85 -23.79 -32.08
N ARG A 139 -5.57 -22.71 -31.72
CA ARG A 139 -5.57 -21.47 -32.50
C ARG A 139 -4.21 -20.77 -32.44
N VAL A 140 -3.60 -20.70 -31.26
CA VAL A 140 -2.24 -20.15 -31.08
C VAL A 140 -1.22 -20.97 -31.86
N LYS A 141 -1.28 -22.31 -31.79
CA LYS A 141 -0.39 -23.20 -32.54
C LYS A 141 -0.50 -22.97 -34.05
N TRP A 142 -1.72 -22.86 -34.57
CA TRP A 142 -1.96 -22.58 -35.98
C TRP A 142 -1.44 -21.20 -36.39
N LEU A 143 -1.75 -20.15 -35.62
CA LEU A 143 -1.26 -18.79 -35.89
C LEU A 143 0.27 -18.73 -35.90
N TRP A 144 0.91 -19.38 -34.94
CA TRP A 144 2.38 -19.40 -34.84
C TRP A 144 3.05 -20.11 -36.01
N ASN A 145 2.49 -21.24 -36.47
CA ASN A 145 3.09 -22.06 -37.52
C ASN A 145 2.77 -21.57 -38.94
N ILE A 146 1.59 -20.98 -39.15
CA ILE A 146 1.09 -20.64 -40.49
C ILE A 146 1.11 -19.13 -40.74
N GLN A 147 0.86 -18.31 -39.72
CA GLN A 147 0.75 -16.84 -39.83
C GLN A 147 1.79 -16.12 -38.94
N ASN A 148 2.99 -16.70 -38.82
CA ASN A 148 4.03 -16.20 -37.92
C ASN A 148 4.34 -14.71 -38.13
N GLU A 149 4.45 -14.27 -39.38
CA GLU A 149 4.74 -12.86 -39.72
C GLU A 149 3.67 -11.90 -39.21
N ASP A 150 2.39 -12.29 -39.28
CA ASP A 150 1.27 -11.49 -38.78
C ASP A 150 1.29 -11.43 -37.25
N VAL A 151 1.61 -12.54 -36.57
CA VAL A 151 1.81 -12.56 -35.12
C VAL A 151 2.93 -11.61 -34.70
N LEU A 152 4.10 -11.67 -35.37
CA LEU A 152 5.23 -10.79 -35.08
C LEU A 152 4.91 -9.32 -35.34
N ARG A 153 4.13 -9.02 -36.38
CA ARG A 153 3.67 -7.66 -36.68
C ARG A 153 2.75 -7.14 -35.59
N GLY A 154 1.71 -7.88 -35.22
CA GLY A 154 0.79 -7.49 -34.15
C GLY A 154 1.50 -7.34 -32.80
N ALA A 155 2.47 -8.20 -32.50
CA ALA A 155 3.26 -8.10 -31.28
C ALA A 155 4.09 -6.81 -31.22
N ARG A 156 4.71 -6.41 -32.34
CA ARG A 156 5.45 -5.14 -32.45
C ARG A 156 4.52 -3.94 -32.34
N GLU A 157 3.39 -3.95 -33.02
CA GLU A 157 2.39 -2.87 -32.95
C GLU A 157 1.87 -2.65 -31.52
N LEU A 158 1.62 -3.74 -30.78
CA LEU A 158 1.20 -3.65 -29.38
C LEU A 158 2.31 -3.10 -28.46
N ALA A 159 3.55 -3.55 -28.65
CA ALA A 159 4.70 -3.05 -27.91
C ALA A 159 4.99 -1.56 -28.20
N ASP A 160 4.87 -1.14 -29.46
CA ASP A 160 5.04 0.26 -29.87
C ASP A 160 3.89 1.15 -29.38
N THR A 161 2.66 0.61 -29.32
CA THR A 161 1.52 1.30 -28.70
C THR A 161 1.78 1.56 -27.22
N LEU A 162 2.29 0.58 -26.48
CA LEU A 162 2.67 0.77 -25.07
C LEU A 162 3.77 1.84 -24.92
N LYS A 163 4.82 1.79 -25.75
CA LYS A 163 5.89 2.82 -25.77
C LYS A 163 5.34 4.21 -26.02
N ALA A 164 4.49 4.36 -27.03
CA ALA A 164 3.86 5.63 -27.36
C ALA A 164 2.97 6.14 -26.23
N HIS A 165 2.18 5.24 -25.61
CA HIS A 165 1.37 5.56 -24.44
C HIS A 165 2.25 6.07 -23.30
N MET A 166 3.34 5.36 -22.94
CA MET A 166 4.26 5.79 -21.89
C MET A 166 4.88 7.16 -22.15
N ASN A 167 5.28 7.46 -23.39
CA ASN A 167 5.90 8.73 -23.74
C ASN A 167 4.90 9.90 -23.79
N PHE A 168 3.63 9.63 -24.11
CA PHE A 168 2.59 10.66 -24.21
C PHE A 168 2.34 11.39 -22.88
N PHE A 169 2.46 10.68 -21.75
CA PHE A 169 2.18 11.24 -20.43
C PHE A 169 3.40 11.82 -19.71
N GLN A 170 4.57 11.85 -20.36
CA GLN A 170 5.81 12.31 -19.73
C GLN A 170 5.87 13.83 -19.61
N GLY A 171 6.43 14.27 -18.48
CA GLY A 171 6.80 15.66 -18.27
C GLY A 171 5.65 16.56 -17.82
N GLY A 172 6.02 17.81 -17.55
CA GLY A 172 5.09 18.86 -17.12
C GLY A 172 5.28 19.31 -15.67
N TYR A 173 4.28 20.02 -15.19
CA TYR A 173 4.25 20.59 -13.84
C TYR A 173 2.94 20.22 -13.16
N LEU A 174 3.05 19.57 -12.01
CA LEU A 174 1.90 19.21 -11.19
C LEU A 174 1.45 20.43 -10.38
N GLY A 175 0.56 21.23 -10.98
CA GLY A 175 -0.05 22.39 -10.34
C GLY A 175 -1.15 22.01 -9.34
N ASN A 176 -1.89 23.02 -8.88
CA ASN A 176 -3.03 22.79 -7.97
C ASN A 176 -4.26 22.19 -8.68
N MET A 177 -4.34 22.27 -10.01
CA MET A 177 -5.51 21.81 -10.78
C MET A 177 -5.73 20.29 -10.66
N PRO A 178 -4.73 19.42 -10.90
CA PRO A 178 -4.88 17.97 -10.70
C PRO A 178 -5.32 17.58 -9.28
N ILE A 179 -4.92 18.35 -8.26
CA ILE A 179 -5.34 18.15 -6.87
C ILE A 179 -6.84 18.47 -6.70
N ARG A 180 -7.33 19.56 -7.32
CA ARG A 180 -8.76 19.91 -7.30
C ARG A 180 -9.60 18.91 -8.09
N ASP A 181 -9.12 18.51 -9.26
CA ASP A 181 -9.79 17.53 -10.10
C ASP A 181 -9.88 16.17 -9.40
N GLY A 182 -8.79 15.72 -8.74
CA GLY A 182 -8.81 14.51 -7.93
C GLY A 182 -9.82 14.54 -6.78
N LEU A 183 -9.96 15.66 -6.06
CA LEU A 183 -10.98 15.80 -5.03
C LEU A 183 -12.39 15.75 -5.63
N LYS A 184 -12.61 16.43 -6.76
CA LYS A 184 -13.89 16.40 -7.48
C LYS A 184 -14.24 14.98 -7.95
N ASP A 185 -13.30 14.28 -8.56
CA ASP A 185 -13.53 12.92 -9.06
C ASP A 185 -13.82 11.94 -7.90
N LEU A 186 -13.21 12.13 -6.73
CA LEU A 186 -13.55 11.34 -5.54
C LEU A 186 -14.96 11.63 -5.06
N ARG A 187 -15.41 12.89 -5.04
CA ARG A 187 -16.80 13.25 -4.71
C ARG A 187 -17.79 12.58 -5.66
N ASP A 188 -17.52 12.65 -6.97
CA ASP A 188 -18.40 12.12 -8.01
C ASP A 188 -18.53 10.59 -7.96
N THR A 189 -17.51 9.91 -7.42
CA THR A 189 -17.47 8.44 -7.31
C THR A 189 -17.73 7.92 -5.90
N PHE A 190 -17.94 8.79 -4.92
CA PHE A 190 -18.13 8.42 -3.53
C PHE A 190 -19.49 7.77 -3.28
N ASP A 191 -19.47 6.64 -2.60
CA ASP A 191 -20.68 5.97 -2.13
C ASP A 191 -21.09 6.58 -0.78
N SER A 192 -22.07 7.49 -0.80
CA SER A 192 -22.55 8.17 0.40
C SER A 192 -23.37 7.27 1.33
N GLN A 193 -23.76 6.07 0.89
CA GLN A 193 -24.51 5.12 1.71
C GLN A 193 -23.58 4.19 2.48
N TRP A 194 -22.55 3.66 1.82
CA TRP A 194 -21.66 2.63 2.38
C TRP A 194 -20.20 3.06 2.48
N GLY A 195 -19.86 4.31 2.16
CA GLY A 195 -18.47 4.80 2.11
C GLY A 195 -17.63 4.14 1.01
N GLY A 196 -16.43 4.65 0.73
CA GLY A 196 -15.57 4.21 -0.37
C GLY A 196 -16.01 4.70 -1.74
N PHE A 197 -15.42 4.13 -2.80
CA PHE A 197 -15.52 4.70 -4.15
C PHE A 197 -15.87 3.65 -5.20
N GLY A 198 -16.77 4.01 -6.11
CA GLY A 198 -17.22 3.16 -7.20
C GLY A 198 -18.17 2.05 -6.78
N PHE A 199 -18.38 1.09 -7.68
CA PHE A 199 -19.30 -0.04 -7.52
C PHE A 199 -18.55 -1.31 -7.10
N ALA A 200 -19.30 -2.41 -6.95
CA ALA A 200 -18.75 -3.73 -6.71
C ALA A 200 -17.89 -4.25 -7.90
N PRO A 201 -16.76 -4.96 -7.65
CA PRO A 201 -16.14 -5.23 -6.36
C PRO A 201 -15.47 -3.97 -5.77
N LYS A 202 -15.46 -3.85 -4.45
CA LYS A 202 -15.03 -2.65 -3.73
C LYS A 202 -13.76 -2.88 -2.92
N PHE A 203 -12.78 -2.01 -3.13
CA PHE A 203 -11.48 -2.03 -2.44
C PHE A 203 -11.39 -0.86 -1.46
N PRO A 204 -10.73 -1.02 -0.30
CA PRO A 204 -10.50 0.09 0.64
C PRO A 204 -9.83 1.32 0.00
N ALA A 205 -9.00 1.09 -1.03
CA ALA A 205 -8.33 2.12 -1.83
C ALA A 205 -7.66 3.21 -0.97
N VAL A 206 -6.93 2.78 0.07
CA VAL A 206 -6.35 3.66 1.10
C VAL A 206 -5.51 4.82 0.55
N PRO A 207 -4.72 4.70 -0.53
CA PRO A 207 -4.09 5.86 -1.17
C PRO A 207 -5.03 7.05 -1.40
N ARG A 208 -6.29 6.80 -1.77
CA ARG A 208 -7.32 7.84 -1.94
C ARG A 208 -7.77 8.42 -0.61
N LEU A 209 -7.88 7.60 0.43
CA LEU A 209 -8.21 8.07 1.79
C LEU A 209 -7.12 8.97 2.34
N LEU A 210 -5.85 8.60 2.18
CA LEU A 210 -4.71 9.42 2.59
C LEU A 210 -4.66 10.75 1.82
N PHE A 211 -4.98 10.73 0.53
CA PHE A 211 -5.13 11.95 -0.26
C PHE A 211 -6.25 12.85 0.26
N LEU A 212 -7.42 12.30 0.59
CA LEU A 212 -8.52 13.07 1.18
C LEU A 212 -8.14 13.69 2.53
N LEU A 213 -7.45 12.94 3.40
CA LEU A 213 -6.95 13.45 4.67
C LEU A 213 -5.97 14.62 4.49
N GLU A 214 -5.08 14.56 3.49
CA GLU A 214 -4.22 15.68 3.10
C GLU A 214 -5.06 16.86 2.57
N GLN A 215 -6.11 16.61 1.80
CA GLN A 215 -7.00 17.68 1.32
C GLN A 215 -7.81 18.32 2.44
N SER A 216 -8.14 17.59 3.51
CA SER A 216 -8.84 18.12 4.68
C SER A 216 -8.02 19.14 5.49
N THR A 217 -6.71 19.27 5.26
CA THR A 217 -5.87 20.32 5.86
C THR A 217 -5.40 21.38 4.85
N SER A 218 -5.66 21.15 3.57
CA SER A 218 -5.16 21.99 2.48
C SER A 218 -5.82 23.36 2.45
N SER A 219 -5.00 24.41 2.34
CA SER A 219 -5.46 25.79 2.16
C SER A 219 -6.05 26.08 0.78
N LEU A 220 -6.02 25.10 -0.14
CA LEU A 220 -6.60 25.21 -1.48
C LEU A 220 -8.13 25.14 -1.51
N HIS A 221 -8.73 24.62 -0.43
CA HIS A 221 -10.14 24.29 -0.32
C HIS A 221 -10.82 25.11 0.78
N SER A 222 -12.11 25.37 0.61
CA SER A 222 -12.94 26.02 1.65
C SER A 222 -13.13 25.12 2.88
N SER A 223 -13.69 25.66 3.97
CA SER A 223 -13.92 24.85 5.18
C SER A 223 -14.86 23.67 4.92
N ASP A 224 -15.97 23.93 4.22
CA ASP A 224 -16.97 22.91 3.91
C ASP A 224 -16.38 21.77 3.06
N GLU A 225 -15.53 22.12 2.09
CA GLU A 225 -14.85 21.13 1.26
C GLU A 225 -13.84 20.28 2.05
N ARG A 226 -13.15 20.87 3.03
CA ARG A 226 -12.24 20.14 3.92
C ARG A 226 -13.01 19.19 4.85
N ASP A 227 -14.16 19.63 5.34
CA ASP A 227 -15.06 18.84 6.19
C ASP A 227 -15.68 17.67 5.43
N GLU A 228 -16.09 17.90 4.18
CA GLU A 228 -16.59 16.86 3.29
C GLU A 228 -15.51 15.82 2.97
N ALA A 229 -14.29 16.27 2.64
CA ALA A 229 -13.16 15.37 2.40
C ALA A 229 -12.89 14.44 3.59
N PHE A 230 -12.97 14.96 4.81
CA PHE A 230 -12.82 14.17 6.02
C PHE A 230 -13.99 13.21 6.22
N SER A 231 -15.22 13.68 5.99
CA SER A 231 -16.44 12.89 6.16
C SER A 231 -16.47 11.67 5.23
N MET A 232 -15.93 11.80 4.01
CA MET A 232 -15.76 10.66 3.10
C MET A 232 -14.82 9.59 3.70
N VAL A 233 -13.72 10.01 4.31
CA VAL A 233 -12.77 9.10 4.97
C VAL A 233 -13.40 8.43 6.18
N ASP A 234 -14.04 9.22 7.06
CA ASP A 234 -14.69 8.71 8.27
C ASP A 234 -15.76 7.67 7.96
N LEU A 235 -16.67 7.97 7.01
CA LEU A 235 -17.70 7.03 6.60
C LEU A 235 -17.10 5.75 6.00
N THR A 236 -16.03 5.87 5.21
CA THR A 236 -15.36 4.71 4.61
C THR A 236 -14.75 3.82 5.69
N LEU A 237 -13.97 4.37 6.61
CA LEU A 237 -13.32 3.60 7.68
C LEU A 237 -14.34 2.94 8.62
N ARG A 238 -15.42 3.65 8.98
CA ARG A 238 -16.51 3.07 9.79
C ARG A 238 -17.27 1.98 9.04
N SER A 239 -17.44 2.10 7.73
CA SER A 239 -18.12 1.09 6.93
C SER A 239 -17.26 -0.16 6.74
N LEU A 240 -15.94 0.00 6.56
CA LEU A 240 -14.98 -1.11 6.59
C LEU A 240 -15.03 -1.84 7.94
N TRP A 241 -14.99 -1.11 9.05
CA TRP A 241 -15.06 -1.67 10.41
C TRP A 241 -16.32 -2.52 10.63
N ARG A 242 -17.46 -2.05 10.13
CA ARG A 242 -18.75 -2.73 10.28
C ARG A 242 -18.97 -3.84 9.26
N GLY A 243 -18.26 -3.83 8.14
CA GLY A 243 -18.42 -4.81 7.06
C GLY A 243 -17.88 -6.19 7.42
N GLY A 244 -18.24 -7.19 6.62
CA GLY A 244 -17.64 -8.53 6.68
C GLY A 244 -16.23 -8.59 6.07
N ILE A 245 -15.79 -7.51 5.42
CA ILE A 245 -14.38 -7.29 5.06
C ILE A 245 -13.48 -7.21 6.31
N HIS A 246 -14.00 -6.73 7.43
CA HIS A 246 -13.33 -6.77 8.73
C HIS A 246 -13.66 -8.08 9.43
N ASP A 247 -12.63 -8.83 9.85
CA ASP A 247 -12.82 -10.04 10.64
C ASP A 247 -13.32 -9.69 12.04
N GLN A 248 -14.64 -9.74 12.22
CA GLN A 248 -15.34 -9.35 13.46
C GLN A 248 -14.95 -10.14 14.71
N LEU A 249 -14.17 -11.22 14.58
CA LEU A 249 -13.67 -12.00 15.71
C LEU A 249 -12.17 -11.80 15.94
N GLY A 250 -11.38 -11.95 14.87
CA GLY A 250 -9.91 -11.93 14.95
C GLY A 250 -9.29 -10.59 14.64
N GLY A 251 -10.03 -9.63 14.11
CA GLY A 251 -9.48 -8.39 13.60
C GLY A 251 -8.73 -8.55 12.28
N GLY A 252 -8.39 -7.41 11.71
CA GLY A 252 -7.77 -7.30 10.40
C GLY A 252 -8.76 -7.35 9.26
N PHE A 253 -8.29 -6.89 8.11
CA PHE A 253 -9.12 -6.60 6.95
C PHE A 253 -8.77 -7.53 5.80
N ALA A 254 -9.79 -8.12 5.19
CA ALA A 254 -9.64 -8.76 3.90
C ALA A 254 -9.35 -7.71 2.82
N ARG A 255 -8.73 -8.14 1.71
CA ARG A 255 -8.24 -7.23 0.66
C ARG A 255 -9.35 -6.42 0.00
N TYR A 256 -10.49 -7.03 -0.27
CA TYR A 256 -11.64 -6.40 -0.92
C TYR A 256 -12.94 -7.16 -0.70
N ALA A 257 -14.06 -6.49 -1.00
CA ALA A 257 -15.40 -7.09 -0.98
C ALA A 257 -15.96 -7.24 -2.40
N VAL A 258 -16.71 -8.31 -2.66
CA VAL A 258 -17.39 -8.53 -3.95
C VAL A 258 -18.67 -7.74 -4.10
N ASP A 259 -19.14 -7.10 -3.05
CA ASP A 259 -20.32 -6.26 -3.02
C ASP A 259 -19.99 -4.83 -2.57
N GLU A 260 -20.92 -3.93 -2.80
CA GLU A 260 -20.78 -2.49 -2.52
C GLU A 260 -20.87 -2.14 -1.02
N ARG A 261 -21.41 -3.04 -0.19
CA ARG A 261 -21.72 -2.83 1.23
C ARG A 261 -20.62 -3.36 2.16
N TRP A 262 -19.53 -3.86 1.60
CA TRP A 262 -18.40 -4.45 2.34
C TRP A 262 -18.72 -5.74 3.09
N ILE A 263 -19.78 -6.47 2.70
CA ILE A 263 -20.26 -7.64 3.46
C ILE A 263 -19.51 -8.91 3.09
N VAL A 264 -19.31 -9.18 1.80
CA VAL A 264 -18.79 -10.44 1.30
C VAL A 264 -17.33 -10.24 0.87
N PRO A 265 -16.35 -10.64 1.69
CA PRO A 265 -14.94 -10.51 1.34
C PRO A 265 -14.51 -11.57 0.33
N HIS A 266 -13.44 -11.28 -0.40
CA HIS A 266 -12.48 -12.32 -0.74
C HIS A 266 -11.50 -12.45 0.41
N PHE A 267 -11.58 -13.55 1.16
CA PHE A 267 -11.03 -13.73 2.52
C PHE A 267 -9.49 -13.67 2.66
N GLU A 268 -8.80 -13.33 1.58
CA GLU A 268 -7.37 -13.02 1.59
C GLU A 268 -7.09 -11.86 2.55
N LYS A 269 -6.16 -12.06 3.49
CA LYS A 269 -5.57 -10.97 4.29
C LYS A 269 -4.12 -10.76 3.89
N VAL A 270 -3.79 -9.52 3.54
CA VAL A 270 -2.44 -9.13 3.08
C VAL A 270 -1.81 -8.17 4.08
N LEU A 271 -0.52 -8.35 4.37
CA LEU A 271 0.25 -7.48 5.26
C LEU A 271 0.15 -6.00 4.85
N ALA A 272 0.31 -5.74 3.56
CA ALA A 272 0.29 -4.40 3.00
C ALA A 272 -1.05 -3.69 3.22
N ASP A 273 -2.17 -4.42 3.11
CA ASP A 273 -3.50 -3.84 3.35
C ASP A 273 -3.69 -3.52 4.85
N GLN A 274 -3.14 -4.34 5.77
CA GLN A 274 -3.15 -4.03 7.20
C GLN A 274 -2.33 -2.76 7.50
N ALA A 275 -1.14 -2.64 6.89
CA ALA A 275 -0.29 -1.46 7.03
C ALA A 275 -1.01 -0.20 6.57
N MET A 276 -1.74 -0.27 5.45
CA MET A 276 -2.49 0.85 4.90
C MET A 276 -3.65 1.25 5.79
N VAL A 277 -4.45 0.32 6.30
CA VAL A 277 -5.54 0.64 7.25
C VAL A 277 -4.99 1.28 8.53
N LEU A 278 -3.90 0.75 9.07
CA LEU A 278 -3.20 1.36 10.21
C LEU A 278 -2.77 2.80 9.93
N LEU A 279 -2.22 3.06 8.74
CA LEU A 279 -1.83 4.41 8.30
C LEU A 279 -3.02 5.37 8.23
N ALA A 280 -4.13 4.92 7.64
CA ALA A 280 -5.34 5.72 7.50
C ALA A 280 -5.94 6.05 8.86
N ALA A 281 -5.96 5.08 9.80
CA ALA A 281 -6.43 5.28 11.15
C ALA A 281 -5.57 6.31 11.91
N ALA A 282 -4.24 6.18 11.84
CA ALA A 282 -3.32 7.12 12.45
C ALA A 282 -3.50 8.54 11.87
N ALA A 283 -3.51 8.68 10.54
CA ALA A 283 -3.66 9.98 9.89
C ALA A 283 -5.04 10.62 10.15
N ALA A 284 -6.11 9.83 10.24
CA ALA A 284 -7.43 10.34 10.60
C ALA A 284 -7.47 10.84 12.06
N HIS A 285 -6.86 10.10 12.99
CA HIS A 285 -6.78 10.48 14.40
C HIS A 285 -5.93 11.74 14.63
N GLU A 286 -4.79 11.88 13.94
CA GLU A 286 -3.97 13.09 13.98
C GLU A 286 -4.77 14.34 13.59
N LEU A 287 -5.65 14.20 12.60
CA LEU A 287 -6.43 15.30 12.08
C LEU A 287 -7.66 15.62 12.94
N ARG A 288 -8.44 14.60 13.33
CA ARG A 288 -9.58 14.73 14.25
C ARG A 288 -9.57 13.55 15.23
N PRO A 289 -9.07 13.76 16.46
CA PRO A 289 -9.00 12.71 17.45
C PRO A 289 -10.38 12.10 17.73
N ASP A 290 -10.49 10.78 17.52
CA ASP A 290 -11.64 9.93 17.87
C ASP A 290 -11.08 8.58 18.34
N GLU A 291 -11.63 8.06 19.43
CA GLU A 291 -11.27 6.76 20.01
C GLU A 291 -11.53 5.59 19.05
N PHE A 292 -12.47 5.77 18.12
CA PHE A 292 -12.69 4.82 17.02
C PHE A 292 -11.41 4.57 16.21
N TYR A 293 -10.65 5.62 15.87
CA TYR A 293 -9.43 5.46 15.09
C TYR A 293 -8.31 4.77 15.88
N ARG A 294 -8.26 4.97 17.20
CA ARG A 294 -7.36 4.19 18.08
C ARG A 294 -7.72 2.71 18.05
N THR A 295 -9.01 2.40 18.22
CA THR A 295 -9.50 1.02 18.17
C THR A 295 -9.19 0.36 16.81
N LEU A 296 -9.40 1.09 15.71
CA LEU A 296 -9.09 0.63 14.36
C LEU A 296 -7.59 0.38 14.15
N ALA A 297 -6.73 1.27 14.67
CA ALA A 297 -5.29 1.12 14.62
C ALA A 297 -4.81 -0.09 15.44
N GLU A 298 -5.33 -0.26 16.65
CA GLU A 298 -5.04 -1.42 17.50
C GLU A 298 -5.45 -2.73 16.82
N ASP A 299 -6.61 -2.76 16.17
CA ASP A 299 -7.08 -3.94 15.45
C ASP A 299 -6.14 -4.35 14.30
N ALA A 300 -5.79 -3.40 13.43
CA ALA A 300 -4.87 -3.64 12.31
C ALA A 300 -3.45 -4.02 12.78
N ALA A 301 -2.93 -3.34 13.81
CA ALA A 301 -1.62 -3.63 14.38
C ALA A 301 -1.59 -5.01 15.08
N ASN A 302 -2.63 -5.37 15.83
CA ASN A 302 -2.73 -6.66 16.49
C ASN A 302 -2.86 -7.81 15.48
N CYS A 303 -3.60 -7.62 14.39
CA CYS A 303 -3.64 -8.55 13.27
C CYS A 303 -2.22 -8.76 12.69
N ALA A 304 -1.50 -7.68 12.39
CA ALA A 304 -0.13 -7.73 11.88
C ALA A 304 0.83 -8.49 12.83
N LEU A 305 0.80 -8.15 14.11
CA LEU A 305 1.69 -8.72 15.12
C LEU A 305 1.36 -10.17 15.47
N ARG A 306 0.09 -10.57 15.39
CA ARG A 306 -0.36 -11.93 15.70
C ARG A 306 -0.21 -12.87 14.52
N ASP A 307 -0.66 -12.46 13.34
CA ASP A 307 -0.86 -13.36 12.20
C ASP A 307 0.31 -13.34 11.22
N PHE A 308 1.04 -12.23 11.14
CA PHE A 308 2.10 -12.04 10.14
C PHE A 308 3.51 -11.99 10.75
N LEU A 309 3.65 -11.68 12.04
CA LEU A 309 4.97 -11.58 12.66
C LEU A 309 5.63 -12.96 12.78
N SER A 310 6.78 -13.09 12.15
CA SER A 310 7.63 -14.27 12.26
C SER A 310 8.36 -14.32 13.61
N PRO A 311 8.85 -15.50 14.03
CA PRO A 311 9.71 -15.63 15.21
C PRO A 311 11.00 -14.78 15.15
N ASN A 312 11.43 -14.39 13.95
CA ASN A 312 12.61 -13.55 13.72
C ASN A 312 12.30 -12.04 13.73
N SER A 313 11.08 -11.66 14.13
CA SER A 313 10.62 -10.27 14.21
C SER A 313 10.51 -9.54 12.86
N CYS A 314 10.37 -10.24 11.73
CA CYS A 314 9.91 -9.66 10.45
C CYS A 314 8.53 -10.20 10.06
N PHE A 315 7.87 -9.60 9.07
CA PHE A 315 6.50 -9.92 8.71
C PHE A 315 6.39 -10.77 7.43
N TYR A 316 5.55 -11.79 7.49
CA TYR A 316 5.10 -12.61 6.36
C TYR A 316 4.09 -11.86 5.48
N THR A 317 3.82 -12.34 4.27
CA THR A 317 3.11 -11.56 3.25
C THR A 317 1.59 -11.66 3.33
N ALA A 318 1.03 -12.86 3.39
CA ALA A 318 -0.41 -13.06 3.17
C ALA A 318 -0.95 -14.33 3.85
N LEU A 319 -2.25 -14.32 4.17
CA LEU A 319 -3.07 -15.50 4.42
C LEU A 319 -3.93 -15.77 3.19
N ASP A 320 -3.97 -17.03 2.74
CA ASP A 320 -4.76 -17.49 1.58
C ASP A 320 -6.26 -17.19 1.78
N ALA A 321 -6.96 -16.90 0.68
CA ALA A 321 -8.43 -16.79 0.71
C ALA A 321 -9.09 -18.16 0.92
N ASP A 322 -8.43 -19.22 0.43
CA ASP A 322 -8.91 -20.59 0.51
C ASP A 322 -8.40 -21.30 1.77
N SER A 323 -9.27 -22.11 2.37
CA SER A 323 -8.92 -23.16 3.33
C SER A 323 -9.23 -24.53 2.71
N GLU A 324 -8.91 -25.63 3.40
CA GLU A 324 -9.17 -26.99 2.91
C GLU A 324 -10.62 -27.21 2.44
N ASP A 325 -11.58 -26.61 3.17
CA ASP A 325 -13.02 -26.68 2.89
C ASP A 325 -13.53 -25.59 1.92
N GLY A 326 -12.64 -24.89 1.21
CA GLY A 326 -12.96 -23.84 0.22
C GLY A 326 -12.76 -22.41 0.72
N GLU A 327 -13.11 -21.44 -0.14
CA GLU A 327 -12.93 -20.01 0.11
C GLU A 327 -13.66 -19.57 1.39
N GLY A 328 -12.92 -18.94 2.31
CA GLY A 328 -13.49 -18.37 3.53
C GLY A 328 -13.97 -19.38 4.59
N ALA A 329 -13.84 -20.69 4.36
CA ALA A 329 -14.40 -21.70 5.25
C ALA A 329 -13.96 -21.57 6.72
N TYR A 330 -12.71 -21.13 6.94
CA TYR A 330 -12.19 -20.82 8.28
C TYR A 330 -12.98 -19.73 9.02
N TYR A 331 -13.48 -18.73 8.30
CA TYR A 331 -14.13 -17.52 8.84
C TYR A 331 -15.65 -17.62 8.95
N LEU A 332 -16.27 -18.54 8.19
CA LEU A 332 -17.71 -18.68 8.06
C LEU A 332 -18.32 -19.54 9.18
N TRP A 333 -19.60 -19.28 9.50
CA TRP A 333 -20.29 -19.95 10.60
C TRP A 333 -21.70 -20.42 10.26
N GLN A 334 -22.12 -21.56 10.81
CA GLN A 334 -23.54 -21.94 10.82
C GLN A 334 -24.22 -21.40 12.07
N GLU A 335 -25.52 -21.09 11.99
CA GLU A 335 -26.25 -20.55 13.14
C GLU A 335 -26.29 -21.55 14.30
N GLU A 336 -26.51 -22.83 13.98
CA GLU A 336 -26.58 -23.94 14.92
C GLU A 336 -25.28 -24.04 15.73
N GLU A 337 -24.13 -23.89 15.07
CA GLU A 337 -22.82 -23.89 15.71
C GLU A 337 -22.69 -22.77 16.75
N LEU A 338 -23.18 -21.56 16.45
CA LEU A 338 -23.18 -20.47 17.42
C LEU A 338 -24.09 -20.73 18.61
N ARG A 339 -25.25 -21.38 18.39
CA ARG A 339 -26.19 -21.72 19.45
C ARG A 339 -25.64 -22.78 20.40
N ASP A 340 -24.82 -23.70 19.88
CA ASP A 340 -24.16 -24.74 20.68
C ASP A 340 -22.99 -24.18 21.50
N LEU A 341 -22.26 -23.18 20.95
CA LEU A 341 -21.10 -22.58 21.62
C LEU A 341 -21.46 -21.48 22.62
N LEU A 342 -22.57 -20.76 22.41
CA LEU A 342 -22.94 -19.61 23.21
C LEU A 342 -24.17 -19.89 24.10
N PRO A 343 -24.22 -19.34 25.34
CA PRO A 343 -25.43 -19.44 26.17
C PRO A 343 -26.67 -18.89 25.45
N THR A 344 -27.84 -19.49 25.66
CA THR A 344 -29.10 -19.16 24.96
C THR A 344 -29.46 -17.67 24.99
N GLY A 345 -29.20 -16.98 26.11
CA GLY A 345 -29.44 -15.53 26.24
C GLY A 345 -28.44 -14.64 25.49
N THR A 346 -27.28 -15.18 25.12
CA THR A 346 -26.20 -14.48 24.41
C THR A 346 -26.20 -14.80 22.91
N SER A 347 -26.55 -16.03 22.51
CA SER A 347 -26.56 -16.45 21.10
C SER A 347 -27.53 -15.60 20.26
N GLY A 348 -28.76 -15.37 20.74
CA GLY A 348 -29.73 -14.53 20.03
C GLY A 348 -29.31 -13.05 19.92
N LEU A 349 -28.65 -12.53 20.96
CA LEU A 349 -28.08 -11.17 20.96
C LEU A 349 -26.93 -11.07 19.92
N PHE A 350 -26.05 -12.07 19.89
CA PHE A 350 -24.93 -12.14 18.95
C PHE A 350 -25.40 -12.28 17.51
N CYS A 351 -26.39 -13.14 17.23
CA CYS A 351 -26.94 -13.31 15.89
C CYS A 351 -27.53 -12.01 15.35
N ALA A 352 -28.22 -11.23 16.20
CA ALA A 352 -28.75 -9.92 15.83
C ALA A 352 -27.65 -8.87 15.63
N ALA A 353 -26.56 -8.93 16.42
CA ALA A 353 -25.43 -8.02 16.28
C ALA A 353 -24.66 -8.25 14.97
N TYR A 354 -24.48 -9.52 14.58
CA TYR A 354 -23.57 -9.92 13.50
C TYR A 354 -24.25 -10.51 12.25
N ALA A 355 -25.56 -10.26 12.08
CA ALA A 355 -26.37 -10.72 10.95
C ALA A 355 -26.29 -12.22 10.65
N VAL A 356 -26.27 -13.04 11.70
CA VAL A 356 -26.33 -14.50 11.54
C VAL A 356 -27.77 -14.89 11.26
N MET A 357 -27.99 -15.48 10.08
CA MET A 357 -29.31 -15.90 9.61
C MET A 357 -29.45 -17.43 9.59
N PRO A 358 -30.64 -17.96 9.93
CA PRO A 358 -30.98 -19.35 9.63
C PRO A 358 -30.87 -19.58 8.12
N GLY A 359 -30.06 -20.56 7.69
CA GLY A 359 -29.81 -20.84 6.27
C GLY A 359 -28.68 -20.03 5.62
N GLY A 360 -27.97 -19.21 6.40
CA GLY A 360 -26.75 -18.52 5.96
C GLY A 360 -26.99 -17.19 5.26
N ASN A 361 -25.95 -16.35 5.26
CA ASN A 361 -25.90 -15.07 4.55
C ASN A 361 -24.79 -15.02 3.48
N PHE A 362 -24.02 -16.11 3.33
CA PHE A 362 -22.92 -16.26 2.37
C PHE A 362 -23.26 -17.29 1.28
N GLY A 363 -22.99 -16.94 0.02
CA GLY A 363 -23.32 -17.76 -1.14
C GLY A 363 -22.58 -17.32 -2.40
N HIS A 364 -22.50 -18.23 -3.38
CA HIS A 364 -21.87 -17.93 -4.66
C HIS A 364 -22.81 -17.11 -5.54
N ARG A 365 -22.45 -15.85 -5.80
CA ARG A 365 -23.25 -14.92 -6.62
C ARG A 365 -23.52 -15.45 -8.04
N MET A 366 -22.57 -16.19 -8.63
CA MET A 366 -22.71 -16.74 -9.99
C MET A 366 -23.64 -17.96 -10.07
N THR A 367 -23.73 -18.76 -9.00
CA THR A 367 -24.56 -19.98 -8.99
C THR A 367 -25.89 -19.78 -8.25
N GLY A 368 -26.02 -18.70 -7.47
CA GLY A 368 -27.18 -18.44 -6.62
C GLY A 368 -27.31 -19.41 -5.44
N MET A 369 -26.32 -20.30 -5.23
CA MET A 369 -26.37 -21.30 -4.16
C MET A 369 -25.96 -20.68 -2.82
N SER A 370 -26.83 -20.82 -1.83
CA SER A 370 -26.47 -20.58 -0.42
C SER A 370 -25.55 -21.69 0.06
N THR A 371 -24.53 -21.32 0.84
CA THR A 371 -23.65 -22.28 1.52
C THR A 371 -24.23 -22.78 2.84
N GLY A 372 -25.34 -22.20 3.31
CA GLY A 372 -25.83 -22.40 4.68
C GLY A 372 -25.00 -21.68 5.75
N ARG A 373 -23.93 -20.98 5.38
CA ARG A 373 -23.00 -20.33 6.29
C ARG A 373 -23.14 -18.81 6.28
N ASN A 374 -22.64 -18.19 7.34
CA ASN A 374 -22.70 -16.76 7.59
C ASN A 374 -21.30 -16.15 7.63
N VAL A 375 -21.11 -15.06 6.90
CA VAL A 375 -20.08 -14.06 7.17
C VAL A 375 -20.59 -13.12 8.26
N LEU A 376 -19.75 -12.82 9.25
CA LEU A 376 -20.11 -11.93 10.35
C LEU A 376 -19.84 -10.48 9.95
N TYR A 377 -20.82 -9.60 10.13
CA TYR A 377 -20.68 -8.15 9.94
C TYR A 377 -21.60 -7.40 10.92
N GLU A 378 -21.20 -6.21 11.38
CA GLU A 378 -21.93 -5.45 12.41
C GLU A 378 -23.24 -4.84 11.86
N ALA A 379 -24.32 -5.61 11.98
CA ALA A 379 -25.65 -5.25 11.53
C ALA A 379 -26.40 -4.36 12.53
N ALA A 380 -26.06 -4.41 13.81
CA ALA A 380 -26.67 -3.59 14.85
C ALA A 380 -25.63 -3.15 15.89
N THR A 381 -25.65 -1.87 16.23
CA THR A 381 -24.76 -1.29 17.25
C THR A 381 -25.15 -1.78 18.65
N PRO A 382 -24.21 -1.78 19.61
CA PRO A 382 -24.52 -2.09 21.01
C PRO A 382 -25.66 -1.24 21.60
N THR A 383 -25.79 0.01 21.16
CA THR A 383 -26.86 0.93 21.60
C THR A 383 -28.23 0.51 21.08
N GLU A 384 -28.32 0.10 19.80
CA GLU A 384 -29.56 -0.40 19.21
C GLU A 384 -29.99 -1.71 19.87
N LEU A 385 -29.02 -2.60 20.13
CA LEU A 385 -29.27 -3.88 20.81
C LEU A 385 -29.73 -3.67 22.27
N ALA A 386 -29.11 -2.75 23.00
CA ALA A 386 -29.54 -2.39 24.35
C ALA A 386 -31.01 -1.95 24.38
N ARG A 387 -31.42 -1.12 23.42
CA ARG A 387 -32.82 -0.68 23.26
C ARG A 387 -33.74 -1.84 22.87
N ARG A 388 -33.34 -2.66 21.89
CA ARG A 388 -34.14 -3.77 21.35
C ARG A 388 -34.40 -4.87 22.38
N TYR A 389 -33.40 -5.21 23.19
CA TYR A 389 -33.48 -6.32 24.15
C TYR A 389 -33.75 -5.87 25.59
N GLY A 390 -33.82 -4.56 25.86
CA GLY A 390 -34.04 -4.03 27.21
C GLY A 390 -32.89 -4.30 28.18
N ILE A 391 -31.67 -4.43 27.67
CA ILE A 391 -30.44 -4.72 28.43
C ILE A 391 -29.60 -3.44 28.55
N ARG A 392 -28.89 -3.24 29.66
CA ARG A 392 -28.02 -2.06 29.80
C ARG A 392 -26.86 -2.12 28.80
N LEU A 393 -26.49 -0.97 28.23
CA LEU A 393 -25.41 -0.87 27.23
C LEU A 393 -24.08 -1.53 27.66
N PRO A 394 -23.57 -1.34 28.90
CA PRO A 394 -22.35 -2.02 29.34
C PRO A 394 -22.47 -3.54 29.31
N GLU A 395 -23.63 -4.08 29.69
CA GLU A 395 -23.88 -5.52 29.71
C GLU A 395 -23.98 -6.10 28.29
N VAL A 396 -24.55 -5.37 27.32
CA VAL A 396 -24.51 -5.76 25.90
C VAL A 396 -23.06 -5.82 25.40
N LYS A 397 -22.25 -4.80 25.70
CA LYS A 397 -20.83 -4.77 25.30
C LYS A 397 -20.05 -5.94 25.87
N GLU A 398 -20.25 -6.24 27.16
CA GLU A 398 -19.61 -7.37 27.86
C GLU A 398 -20.03 -8.71 27.25
N LYS A 399 -21.34 -8.94 27.06
CA LYS A 399 -21.86 -10.17 26.45
C LYS A 399 -21.32 -10.39 25.04
N LEU A 400 -21.25 -9.35 24.22
CA LEU A 400 -20.71 -9.44 22.86
C LEU A 400 -19.20 -9.68 22.86
N ALA A 401 -18.45 -9.04 23.77
CA ALA A 401 -17.01 -9.27 23.91
C ALA A 401 -16.69 -10.72 24.31
N GLU A 402 -17.42 -11.25 25.28
CA GLU A 402 -17.26 -12.64 25.70
C GLU A 402 -17.65 -13.62 24.59
N ALA A 403 -18.75 -13.37 23.87
CA ALA A 403 -19.15 -14.18 22.73
C ALA A 403 -18.08 -14.18 21.61
N ARG A 404 -17.51 -13.01 21.27
CA ARG A 404 -16.41 -12.94 20.31
C ARG A 404 -15.20 -13.75 20.77
N ARG A 405 -14.86 -13.71 22.06
CA ARG A 405 -13.74 -14.48 22.65
C ARG A 405 -13.98 -15.99 22.51
N VAL A 406 -15.16 -16.47 22.90
CA VAL A 406 -15.54 -17.89 22.80
C VAL A 406 -15.51 -18.38 21.36
N LEU A 407 -16.09 -17.60 20.43
CA LEU A 407 -16.12 -17.96 19.02
C LEU A 407 -14.72 -17.91 18.37
N LEU A 408 -13.88 -16.94 18.76
CA LEU A 408 -12.49 -16.89 18.29
C LEU A 408 -11.70 -18.12 18.77
N GLU A 409 -11.88 -18.55 20.01
CA GLU A 409 -11.26 -19.76 20.56
C GLU A 409 -11.76 -21.03 19.85
N ALA A 410 -13.05 -21.11 19.54
CA ALA A 410 -13.59 -22.22 18.75
C ALA A 410 -13.01 -22.22 17.32
N ARG A 411 -12.91 -21.05 16.69
CA ARG A 411 -12.33 -20.90 15.34
C ARG A 411 -10.86 -21.28 15.28
N SER A 412 -10.07 -20.95 16.30
CA SER A 412 -8.63 -21.26 16.31
C SER A 412 -8.30 -22.75 16.33
N ARG A 413 -9.30 -23.62 16.58
CA ARG A 413 -9.20 -25.07 16.50
C ARG A 413 -9.50 -25.63 15.11
N ARG A 414 -9.98 -24.81 14.17
CA ARG A 414 -10.19 -25.17 12.76
C ARG A 414 -8.87 -25.11 12.00
N THR A 415 -8.80 -25.76 10.84
CA THR A 415 -7.66 -25.63 9.93
C THR A 415 -7.58 -24.18 9.41
N PRO A 416 -6.50 -23.43 9.73
CA PRO A 416 -6.36 -22.05 9.26
C PRO A 416 -6.03 -22.01 7.76
N PRO A 417 -6.27 -20.87 7.09
CA PRO A 417 -5.79 -20.64 5.73
C PRO A 417 -4.26 -20.75 5.67
N THR A 418 -3.75 -21.12 4.49
CA THR A 418 -2.29 -21.24 4.30
C THR A 418 -1.63 -19.88 4.45
N LEU A 419 -0.58 -19.80 5.26
CA LEU A 419 0.27 -18.63 5.39
C LEU A 419 1.33 -18.63 4.27
N ASP A 420 1.37 -17.57 3.47
CA ASP A 420 2.54 -17.27 2.64
C ASP A 420 3.64 -16.70 3.55
N ASP A 421 4.57 -17.58 3.93
CA ASP A 421 5.68 -17.30 4.83
C ASP A 421 6.88 -16.63 4.13
N LYS A 422 6.69 -16.13 2.91
CA LYS A 422 7.65 -15.25 2.24
C LYS A 422 7.65 -13.89 2.95
N VAL A 423 8.83 -13.29 3.04
CA VAL A 423 9.04 -11.93 3.53
C VAL A 423 9.38 -11.06 2.34
N LEU A 424 8.68 -9.93 2.17
CA LEU A 424 8.97 -8.95 1.12
C LEU A 424 9.46 -7.63 1.71
N MET A 425 10.52 -7.07 1.11
CA MET A 425 11.14 -5.83 1.52
C MET A 425 10.15 -4.66 1.48
N ASP A 426 9.48 -4.40 0.36
CA ASP A 426 8.48 -3.32 0.27
C ASP A 426 7.33 -3.43 1.27
N TRP A 427 6.67 -4.59 1.39
CA TRP A 427 5.53 -4.75 2.30
C TRP A 427 5.92 -4.66 3.77
N ASN A 428 7.11 -5.16 4.12
CA ASN A 428 7.67 -4.92 5.45
C ASN A 428 7.99 -3.43 5.65
N GLY A 429 8.53 -2.75 4.65
CA GLY A 429 8.74 -1.29 4.70
C GLY A 429 7.44 -0.55 5.00
N LEU A 430 6.35 -0.88 4.31
CA LEU A 430 5.03 -0.30 4.56
C LEU A 430 4.55 -0.55 5.99
N MET A 431 4.62 -1.80 6.48
CA MET A 431 4.20 -2.12 7.85
C MET A 431 5.09 -1.46 8.91
N ILE A 432 6.41 -1.44 8.72
CA ILE A 432 7.38 -0.80 9.61
C ILE A 432 7.08 0.69 9.72
N GLY A 433 6.92 1.39 8.59
CA GLY A 433 6.57 2.80 8.60
C GLY A 433 5.20 3.06 9.22
N ALA A 434 4.24 2.16 9.02
CA ALA A 434 2.91 2.25 9.63
C ALA A 434 2.94 2.13 11.15
N LEU A 435 3.62 1.13 11.68
CA LEU A 435 3.82 0.94 13.11
C LEU A 435 4.60 2.10 13.73
N ALA A 436 5.65 2.58 13.05
CA ALA A 436 6.44 3.72 13.50
C ALA A 436 5.57 4.99 13.60
N ARG A 437 4.81 5.33 12.56
CA ARG A 437 3.89 6.47 12.57
C ARG A 437 2.81 6.33 13.65
N ALA A 438 2.10 5.20 13.66
CA ALA A 438 1.03 4.95 14.62
C ALA A 438 1.54 4.98 16.08
N SER A 439 2.76 4.49 16.34
CA SER A 439 3.36 4.54 17.68
C SER A 439 3.48 5.96 18.24
N ARG A 440 3.77 6.94 17.37
CA ARG A 440 3.84 8.37 17.75
C ARG A 440 2.46 8.94 18.00
N VAL A 441 1.54 8.68 17.07
CA VAL A 441 0.17 9.23 17.11
C VAL A 441 -0.60 8.75 18.34
N PHE A 442 -0.45 7.47 18.67
CA PHE A 442 -1.22 6.82 19.73
C PHE A 442 -0.42 6.62 21.03
N GLU A 443 0.83 7.09 21.06
CA GLU A 443 1.77 6.95 22.19
C GLU A 443 1.99 5.48 22.61
N HIS A 444 2.15 4.60 21.62
CA HIS A 444 2.27 3.15 21.82
C HIS A 444 3.69 2.63 21.52
N PRO A 445 4.63 2.66 22.48
CA PRO A 445 6.06 2.39 22.25
C PRO A 445 6.36 0.97 21.72
N ASP A 446 5.54 -0.02 22.06
CA ASP A 446 5.77 -1.40 21.60
C ASP A 446 5.65 -1.55 20.07
N TRP A 447 4.83 -0.73 19.42
CA TRP A 447 4.71 -0.73 17.95
C TRP A 447 5.99 -0.22 17.30
N ARG A 448 6.60 0.83 17.86
CA ARG A 448 7.93 1.30 17.44
C ARG A 448 8.97 0.21 17.62
N LEU A 449 9.01 -0.45 18.78
CA LEU A 449 9.98 -1.52 19.06
C LEU A 449 9.84 -2.70 18.09
N ALA A 450 8.60 -3.07 17.73
CA ALA A 450 8.36 -4.10 16.71
C ALA A 450 8.89 -3.66 15.33
N ALA A 451 8.61 -2.40 14.94
CA ALA A 451 9.08 -1.81 13.69
C ALA A 451 10.62 -1.76 13.60
N GLU A 452 11.29 -1.32 14.67
CA GLU A 452 12.75 -1.26 14.76
C GLU A 452 13.38 -2.65 14.66
N LYS A 453 12.84 -3.64 15.37
CA LYS A 453 13.32 -5.04 15.30
C LYS A 453 13.19 -5.61 13.89
N ALA A 454 12.06 -5.39 13.23
CA ALA A 454 11.83 -5.83 11.86
C ALA A 454 12.82 -5.19 10.89
N MET A 455 13.01 -3.87 10.97
CA MET A 455 13.96 -3.16 10.12
C MET A 455 15.39 -3.68 10.32
N LEU A 456 15.85 -3.81 11.56
CA LEU A 456 17.19 -4.31 11.87
C LEU A 456 17.42 -5.75 11.39
N PHE A 457 16.40 -6.61 11.53
CA PHE A 457 16.49 -7.97 11.01
C PHE A 457 16.66 -7.98 9.49
N LEU A 458 15.86 -7.19 8.77
CA LEU A 458 15.87 -7.13 7.31
C LEU A 458 17.16 -6.50 6.78
N GLN A 459 17.68 -5.47 7.43
CA GLN A 459 18.98 -4.87 7.10
C GLN A 459 20.12 -5.88 7.10
N ARG A 460 20.09 -6.83 8.03
CA ARG A 460 21.10 -7.88 8.12
C ARG A 460 20.91 -9.01 7.12
N THR A 461 19.67 -9.28 6.70
CA THR A 461 19.29 -10.54 6.08
C THR A 461 18.98 -10.43 4.59
N LEU A 462 18.47 -9.28 4.13
CA LEU A 462 18.13 -9.06 2.72
C LEU A 462 19.35 -8.88 1.81
N PRO A 463 20.45 -8.20 2.22
CA PRO A 463 21.64 -8.13 1.39
C PRO A 463 22.27 -9.52 1.18
N ASP A 464 22.64 -9.82 -0.07
CA ASP A 464 23.45 -10.99 -0.37
C ASP A 464 24.92 -10.79 0.11
N PRO A 465 25.78 -11.83 0.11
CA PRO A 465 27.17 -11.69 0.52
C PRO A 465 28.00 -10.69 -0.31
N LYS A 466 27.52 -10.26 -1.47
CA LYS A 466 28.14 -9.23 -2.32
C LYS A 466 27.59 -7.82 -2.02
N GLY A 467 26.61 -7.71 -1.14
CA GLY A 467 25.96 -6.45 -0.75
C GLY A 467 24.80 -6.03 -1.65
N ASN A 468 24.32 -6.89 -2.55
CA ASN A 468 23.13 -6.60 -3.36
C ASN A 468 21.87 -6.92 -2.58
N TRP A 469 20.93 -5.98 -2.51
CA TRP A 469 19.68 -6.19 -1.79
C TRP A 469 18.77 -7.15 -2.55
N ARG A 470 18.07 -8.00 -1.79
CA ARG A 470 17.09 -8.95 -2.29
C ARG A 470 15.71 -8.51 -1.84
N ARG A 471 14.73 -8.69 -2.71
CA ARG A 471 13.34 -8.33 -2.46
C ARG A 471 12.67 -9.29 -1.49
N SER A 472 12.85 -10.60 -1.73
CA SER A 472 12.22 -11.65 -0.95
C SER A 472 13.21 -12.40 -0.07
N TYR A 473 12.73 -12.88 1.07
CA TYR A 473 13.43 -13.78 1.97
C TYR A 473 12.48 -14.87 2.47
N ARG A 474 12.95 -16.11 2.49
CA ARG A 474 12.16 -17.22 3.04
C ARG A 474 13.08 -18.36 3.47
N LYS A 475 12.86 -18.88 4.68
CA LYS A 475 13.57 -20.06 5.23
C LYS A 475 15.10 -19.99 5.11
N GLY A 476 15.68 -18.82 5.37
CA GLY A 476 17.14 -18.63 5.31
C GLY A 476 17.69 -18.31 3.92
N LEU A 477 16.86 -18.32 2.87
CA LEU A 477 17.27 -18.06 1.50
C LEU A 477 16.68 -16.74 1.02
N SER A 478 17.54 -15.88 0.46
CA SER A 478 17.10 -14.67 -0.22
C SER A 478 16.66 -15.01 -1.64
N GLY A 479 15.49 -14.51 -2.05
CA GLY A 479 14.87 -14.77 -3.36
C GLY A 479 15.33 -13.75 -4.39
N VAL A 480 14.44 -13.09 -5.13
CA VAL A 480 14.78 -12.25 -6.31
C VAL A 480 15.47 -10.91 -5.97
N PRO A 481 16.16 -10.23 -6.93
CA PRO A 481 16.77 -8.92 -6.68
C PRO A 481 15.75 -7.88 -6.20
N ALA A 482 16.21 -6.92 -5.37
CA ALA A 482 15.40 -5.77 -4.98
C ALA A 482 14.98 -4.93 -6.19
N LEU A 483 13.79 -4.33 -6.10
CA LEU A 483 13.20 -3.46 -7.11
C LEU A 483 13.05 -2.03 -6.57
N ALA A 484 12.71 -1.07 -7.43
CA ALA A 484 12.56 0.33 -7.01
C ALA A 484 11.55 0.51 -5.85
N GLY A 485 10.47 -0.26 -5.84
CA GLY A 485 9.48 -0.23 -4.76
C GLY A 485 10.03 -0.63 -3.40
N ASP A 486 10.99 -1.56 -3.37
CA ASP A 486 11.62 -2.04 -2.14
C ASP A 486 12.46 -0.94 -1.48
N TYR A 487 13.33 -0.30 -2.26
CA TYR A 487 14.15 0.81 -1.78
C TYR A 487 13.29 2.04 -1.41
N ALA A 488 12.26 2.36 -2.20
CA ALA A 488 11.36 3.48 -1.91
C ALA A 488 10.57 3.28 -0.62
N ALA A 489 10.05 2.08 -0.38
CA ALA A 489 9.33 1.74 0.85
C ALA A 489 10.25 1.77 2.08
N PHE A 490 11.48 1.23 1.97
CA PHE A 490 12.47 1.28 3.05
C PHE A 490 12.97 2.70 3.33
N LEU A 491 13.17 3.52 2.31
CA LEU A 491 13.48 4.94 2.46
C LEU A 491 12.38 5.65 3.26
N TRP A 492 11.12 5.48 2.85
CA TRP A 492 9.99 6.09 3.56
C TRP A 492 9.88 5.56 5.01
N ALA A 493 9.99 4.25 5.21
CA ALA A 493 9.91 3.63 6.54
C ALA A 493 11.05 4.06 7.48
N ALA A 494 12.27 4.22 6.95
CA ALA A 494 13.41 4.72 7.71
C ALA A 494 13.20 6.17 8.18
N MET A 495 12.53 7.00 7.37
CA MET A 495 12.14 8.35 7.79
C MET A 495 11.05 8.33 8.87
N GLU A 496 10.04 7.45 8.77
CA GLU A 496 9.04 7.31 9.83
C GLU A 496 9.66 6.78 11.15
N LEU A 497 10.65 5.88 11.07
CA LEU A 497 11.43 5.42 12.22
C LEU A 497 12.33 6.53 12.81
N HIS A 498 12.93 7.36 11.96
CA HIS A 498 13.71 8.51 12.39
C HIS A 498 12.84 9.46 13.23
N ASP A 499 11.65 9.79 12.75
CA ASP A 499 10.70 10.62 13.47
C ASP A 499 10.21 9.93 14.75
N ALA A 500 9.95 8.62 14.72
CA ALA A 500 9.48 7.87 15.90
C ALA A 500 10.56 7.71 16.99
N ALA A 501 11.84 7.83 16.63
CA ALA A 501 12.95 7.82 17.56
C ALA A 501 13.20 9.19 18.24
N GLU A 502 12.38 10.21 17.96
CA GLU A 502 12.47 11.50 18.63
C GLU A 502 12.30 11.38 20.15
N GLY A 503 13.19 12.06 20.89
CA GLY A 503 13.25 11.99 22.35
C GLY A 503 13.86 10.72 22.94
N GLN A 504 14.17 9.69 22.14
CA GLN A 504 14.68 8.38 22.63
C GLN A 504 16.21 8.27 22.56
N GLY A 505 16.87 9.09 21.73
CA GLY A 505 18.32 9.20 21.70
C GLY A 505 18.85 9.68 20.34
N ARG A 506 19.73 10.68 20.37
CA ARG A 506 20.32 11.28 19.15
C ARG A 506 21.05 10.26 18.25
N LYS A 507 21.53 9.15 18.82
CA LYS A 507 22.22 8.10 18.05
C LYS A 507 21.24 7.32 17.16
N GLN A 508 20.14 6.84 17.73
CA GLN A 508 19.14 6.05 17.00
C GLN A 508 18.58 6.84 15.81
N GLN A 509 18.24 8.12 16.02
CA GLN A 509 17.77 9.01 14.95
C GLN A 509 18.80 9.16 13.82
N LYS A 510 20.08 9.33 14.16
CA LYS A 510 21.17 9.44 13.17
C LYS A 510 21.37 8.14 12.40
N ASP A 511 21.25 7.00 13.06
CA ASP A 511 21.39 5.68 12.43
C ASP A 511 20.27 5.45 11.41
N TRP A 512 19.01 5.80 11.75
CA TRP A 512 17.89 5.74 10.80
C TRP A 512 18.05 6.71 9.63
N LEU A 513 18.51 7.93 9.89
CA LEU A 513 18.74 8.93 8.84
C LEU A 513 19.84 8.49 7.86
N ARG A 514 20.94 7.91 8.36
CA ARG A 514 21.99 7.33 7.51
C ARG A 514 21.48 6.16 6.68
N PHE A 515 20.62 5.32 7.27
CA PHE A 515 20.02 4.22 6.54
C PHE A 515 19.08 4.71 5.43
N ALA A 516 18.26 5.73 5.72
CA ALA A 516 17.42 6.39 4.72
C ALA A 516 18.26 6.92 3.54
N GLU A 517 19.36 7.61 3.82
CA GLU A 517 20.31 8.07 2.79
C GLU A 517 20.85 6.92 1.94
N THR A 518 21.26 5.81 2.56
CA THR A 518 21.74 4.60 1.84
C THR A 518 20.67 4.06 0.89
N MET A 519 19.41 4.01 1.31
CA MET A 519 18.30 3.55 0.47
C MET A 519 17.99 4.51 -0.67
N ALA A 520 18.07 5.83 -0.43
CA ALA A 520 17.90 6.84 -1.46
C ALA A 520 19.01 6.74 -2.53
N GLU A 521 20.28 6.59 -2.12
CA GLU A 521 21.41 6.44 -3.03
C GLU A 521 21.27 5.18 -3.89
N LYS A 522 20.88 4.05 -3.29
CA LYS A 522 20.63 2.79 -4.02
C LYS A 522 19.50 2.91 -5.02
N LEU A 523 18.39 3.52 -4.62
CA LEU A 523 17.26 3.78 -5.51
C LEU A 523 17.68 4.64 -6.71
N VAL A 524 18.50 5.67 -6.47
CA VAL A 524 19.02 6.54 -7.54
C VAL A 524 19.96 5.78 -8.46
N GLN A 525 20.95 5.09 -7.90
CA GLN A 525 21.97 4.39 -8.66
C GLN A 525 21.38 3.31 -9.59
N GLU A 526 20.39 2.56 -9.12
CA GLU A 526 19.92 1.36 -9.81
C GLU A 526 18.68 1.63 -10.70
N PHE A 527 17.88 2.67 -10.41
CA PHE A 527 16.57 2.85 -11.04
C PHE A 527 16.26 4.25 -11.60
N HIS A 528 17.05 5.28 -11.30
CA HIS A 528 16.73 6.63 -11.76
C HIS A 528 16.89 6.78 -13.27
N ASP A 529 15.90 7.41 -13.90
CA ASP A 529 15.98 7.86 -15.28
C ASP A 529 16.55 9.29 -15.31
N GLU A 530 17.83 9.43 -15.63
CA GLU A 530 18.49 10.74 -15.67
C GLU A 530 17.93 11.68 -16.75
N GLU A 531 17.38 11.11 -17.84
CA GLU A 531 16.92 11.85 -19.01
C GLU A 531 15.50 12.39 -18.80
N HIS A 532 14.58 11.52 -18.38
CA HIS A 532 13.15 11.85 -18.28
C HIS A 532 12.64 11.93 -16.83
N GLY A 533 13.48 11.69 -15.83
CA GLY A 533 13.12 11.66 -14.42
C GLY A 533 12.26 10.45 -14.04
N GLY A 534 12.04 10.31 -12.73
CA GLY A 534 11.35 9.15 -12.17
C GLY A 534 12.26 7.93 -12.04
N PHE A 535 11.70 6.85 -11.49
CA PHE A 535 12.39 5.58 -11.29
C PHE A 535 11.72 4.47 -12.09
N PHE A 536 12.52 3.68 -12.80
CA PHE A 536 12.11 2.43 -13.43
C PHE A 536 11.74 1.40 -12.36
N LEU A 537 10.75 0.55 -12.63
CA LEU A 537 10.34 -0.50 -11.70
C LEU A 537 11.37 -1.65 -11.62
N SER A 538 12.03 -1.95 -12.74
CA SER A 538 13.00 -3.04 -12.89
C SER A 538 14.45 -2.55 -13.02
N PRO A 539 15.44 -3.39 -12.69
CA PRO A 539 16.86 -3.11 -12.95
C PRO A 539 17.16 -2.89 -14.44
N ALA A 540 18.29 -2.26 -14.73
CA ALA A 540 18.69 -1.91 -16.10
C ALA A 540 19.11 -3.12 -16.95
N ASP A 541 19.43 -4.25 -16.32
CA ASP A 541 20.14 -5.39 -16.90
C ASP A 541 19.27 -6.65 -17.08
N ASP A 542 17.93 -6.59 -16.95
CA ASP A 542 17.07 -7.74 -17.27
C ASP A 542 16.86 -7.84 -18.80
N PRO A 543 17.51 -8.80 -19.49
CA PRO A 543 17.43 -8.90 -20.95
C PRO A 543 16.11 -9.47 -21.45
N ASN A 544 15.24 -9.93 -20.54
CA ASN A 544 13.98 -10.59 -20.86
C ASN A 544 12.81 -9.60 -20.90
N LEU A 545 13.02 -8.36 -20.48
CA LEU A 545 12.05 -7.29 -20.57
C LEU A 545 12.28 -6.49 -21.86
N PHE A 546 11.30 -6.50 -22.76
CA PHE A 546 11.36 -5.70 -23.99
C PHE A 546 11.25 -4.19 -23.73
N ILE A 547 10.83 -3.79 -22.52
CA ILE A 547 10.78 -2.41 -22.05
C ILE A 547 10.84 -2.36 -20.51
N ARG A 548 11.50 -1.33 -19.98
CA ARG A 548 11.46 -1.00 -18.54
C ARG A 548 10.33 0.00 -18.29
N LEU A 549 9.38 -0.38 -17.44
CA LEU A 549 8.25 0.48 -17.08
C LEU A 549 8.65 1.50 -16.01
N LYS A 550 8.16 2.73 -16.14
CA LYS A 550 8.08 3.71 -15.05
C LYS A 550 6.59 3.91 -14.75
N SER A 551 6.20 3.78 -13.49
CA SER A 551 4.81 4.02 -13.09
C SER A 551 4.73 4.74 -11.75
N ALA A 552 3.81 5.71 -11.68
CA ALA A 552 3.37 6.34 -10.46
C ALA A 552 1.89 6.03 -10.16
N PHE A 553 1.35 4.98 -10.80
CA PHE A 553 -0.02 4.54 -10.59
C PHE A 553 -0.12 3.74 -9.29
N ASP A 554 -1.03 4.14 -8.41
CA ASP A 554 -1.28 3.48 -7.13
C ASP A 554 -2.03 2.16 -7.33
N SER A 555 -1.61 1.15 -6.57
CA SER A 555 -2.33 -0.12 -6.48
C SER A 555 -3.19 -0.13 -5.20
N SER A 556 -3.30 -1.26 -4.49
CA SER A 556 -3.80 -1.24 -3.11
C SER A 556 -2.85 -0.48 -2.17
N VAL A 557 -1.61 -0.22 -2.61
CA VAL A 557 -0.60 0.58 -1.91
C VAL A 557 -0.09 1.73 -2.80
N PRO A 558 0.53 2.77 -2.19
CA PRO A 558 1.21 3.83 -2.92
C PRO A 558 2.23 3.31 -3.93
N SER A 559 2.34 3.96 -5.08
CA SER A 559 3.35 3.62 -6.08
C SER A 559 4.78 3.86 -5.58
N ALA A 560 5.74 3.10 -6.13
CA ALA A 560 7.16 3.24 -5.82
C ALA A 560 7.65 4.69 -6.00
N ASN A 561 7.25 5.34 -7.09
CA ASN A 561 7.62 6.73 -7.37
C ASN A 561 6.98 7.71 -6.38
N ALA A 562 5.73 7.49 -5.93
CA ALA A 562 5.11 8.33 -4.90
C ALA A 562 5.80 8.17 -3.53
N LEU A 563 6.11 6.93 -3.11
CA LEU A 563 6.87 6.67 -1.89
C LEU A 563 8.27 7.29 -1.94
N ALA A 564 8.94 7.21 -3.09
CA ALA A 564 10.23 7.85 -3.29
C ALA A 564 10.13 9.37 -3.09
N VAL A 565 9.13 10.05 -3.66
CA VAL A 565 8.93 11.49 -3.45
C VAL A 565 8.69 11.81 -1.97
N LEU A 566 7.86 11.04 -1.27
CA LEU A 566 7.60 11.22 0.16
C LEU A 566 8.90 11.09 0.97
N GLY A 567 9.63 9.99 0.77
CA GLY A 567 10.87 9.70 1.48
C GLY A 567 11.99 10.70 1.18
N LEU A 568 12.21 11.04 -0.10
CA LEU A 568 13.20 12.03 -0.53
C LEU A 568 12.88 13.44 -0.01
N THR A 569 11.59 13.79 0.08
CA THR A 569 11.17 15.06 0.66
C THR A 569 11.55 15.12 2.13
N SER A 570 11.16 14.10 2.91
CA SER A 570 11.49 14.04 4.35
C SER A 570 13.00 14.00 4.58
N LEU A 571 13.74 13.21 3.80
CA LEU A 571 15.19 13.10 3.90
C LEU A 571 15.89 14.43 3.58
N GLY A 572 15.47 15.11 2.51
CA GLY A 572 16.02 16.40 2.11
C GLY A 572 15.79 17.50 3.14
N VAL A 573 14.61 17.50 3.80
CA VAL A 573 14.33 18.42 4.91
C VAL A 573 15.19 18.09 6.13
N ALA A 574 15.26 16.83 6.53
CA ALA A 574 16.01 16.40 7.72
C ALA A 574 17.52 16.65 7.61
N LEU A 575 18.10 16.49 6.41
CA LEU A 575 19.52 16.74 6.14
C LEU A 575 19.83 18.19 5.73
N GLY A 576 18.82 18.99 5.35
CA GLY A 576 19.04 20.29 4.73
C GLY A 576 19.65 20.21 3.33
N GLU A 577 19.51 19.07 2.65
CA GLU A 577 20.16 18.79 1.37
C GLU A 577 19.21 18.94 0.18
N ARG A 578 19.40 20.01 -0.59
CA ARG A 578 18.55 20.34 -1.75
C ARG A 578 18.54 19.27 -2.85
N LYS A 579 19.61 18.46 -2.98
CA LYS A 579 19.68 17.40 -4.02
C LYS A 579 18.49 16.44 -3.95
N TYR A 580 18.03 16.08 -2.75
CA TYR A 580 16.89 15.17 -2.57
C TYR A 580 15.56 15.85 -2.89
N LEU A 581 15.39 17.13 -2.53
CA LEU A 581 14.21 17.92 -2.88
C LEU A 581 14.09 18.18 -4.39
N ASP A 582 15.22 18.38 -5.06
CA ASP A 582 15.27 18.53 -6.52
C ASP A 582 14.98 17.21 -7.24
N LEU A 583 15.50 16.10 -6.74
CA LEU A 583 15.18 14.78 -7.25
C LEU A 583 13.68 14.47 -7.09
N ALA A 584 13.10 14.71 -5.91
CA ALA A 584 11.66 14.58 -5.66
C ALA A 584 10.83 15.40 -6.67
N ARG A 585 11.27 16.64 -6.98
CA ARG A 585 10.62 17.46 -8.02
C ARG A 585 10.74 16.84 -9.42
N ARG A 586 11.90 16.29 -9.79
CA ARG A 586 12.07 15.64 -11.10
C ARG A 586 11.14 14.44 -11.26
N VAL A 587 10.97 13.65 -10.21
CA VAL A 587 10.00 12.53 -10.19
C VAL A 587 8.57 13.05 -10.39
N LEU A 588 8.15 14.09 -9.65
CA LEU A 588 6.82 14.69 -9.85
C LEU A 588 6.60 15.20 -11.28
N SER A 589 7.62 15.84 -11.87
CA SER A 589 7.56 16.32 -13.25
C SER A 589 7.43 15.17 -14.26
N ALA A 590 8.09 14.02 -14.02
CA ALA A 590 8.02 12.87 -14.92
C ALA A 590 6.59 12.31 -15.09
N PHE A 591 5.76 12.43 -14.05
CA PHE A 591 4.39 11.90 -14.01
C PHE A 591 3.31 12.99 -13.96
N ALA A 592 3.67 14.24 -14.21
CA ALA A 592 2.71 15.34 -14.14
C ALA A 592 1.58 15.21 -15.17
N GLY A 593 1.91 14.78 -16.40
CA GLY A 593 0.93 14.50 -17.45
C GLY A 593 -0.05 13.38 -17.07
N SER A 594 0.46 12.23 -16.61
CA SER A 594 -0.38 11.07 -16.23
C SER A 594 -1.27 11.39 -15.03
N ALA A 595 -0.73 12.08 -14.02
CA ALA A 595 -1.50 12.46 -12.83
C ALA A 595 -2.54 13.55 -13.12
N SER A 596 -2.32 14.40 -14.13
CA SER A 596 -3.33 15.37 -14.58
C SER A 596 -4.49 14.69 -15.32
N LEU A 597 -4.21 13.65 -16.11
CA LEU A 597 -5.23 12.91 -16.88
C LEU A 597 -5.94 11.85 -16.05
N HIS A 598 -5.27 11.26 -15.07
CA HIS A 598 -5.82 10.23 -14.19
C HIS A 598 -5.52 10.50 -12.71
N PRO A 599 -6.10 11.56 -12.11
CA PRO A 599 -5.80 11.95 -10.73
C PRO A 599 -6.05 10.84 -9.70
N LEU A 600 -7.15 10.09 -9.84
CA LEU A 600 -7.53 9.01 -8.90
C LEU A 600 -6.56 7.83 -8.90
N GLY A 601 -5.83 7.63 -10.00
CA GLY A 601 -4.77 6.62 -10.11
C GLY A 601 -3.44 7.09 -9.52
N HIS A 602 -3.31 8.37 -9.18
CA HIS A 602 -2.07 9.00 -8.73
C HIS A 602 -2.26 9.74 -7.40
N ALA A 603 -3.20 9.29 -6.56
CA ALA A 603 -3.58 9.94 -5.31
C ALA A 603 -2.36 10.15 -4.38
N SER A 604 -1.50 9.14 -4.23
CA SER A 604 -0.29 9.22 -3.42
C SER A 604 0.74 10.20 -4.00
N LEU A 605 0.85 10.28 -5.33
CA LEU A 605 1.75 11.23 -5.99
C LEU A 605 1.27 12.68 -5.78
N LEU A 606 -0.05 12.91 -5.84
CA LEU A 606 -0.66 14.21 -5.56
C LEU A 606 -0.46 14.61 -4.09
N THR A 607 -0.61 13.68 -3.15
CA THR A 607 -0.26 13.88 -1.74
C THR A 607 1.21 14.24 -1.57
N ALA A 608 2.11 13.50 -2.23
CA ALA A 608 3.54 13.75 -2.17
C ALA A 608 3.92 15.13 -2.72
N ALA A 609 3.25 15.59 -3.79
CA ALA A 609 3.42 16.93 -4.33
C ALA A 609 3.00 18.04 -3.36
N ALA A 610 1.88 17.84 -2.64
CA ALA A 610 1.44 18.77 -1.61
C ALA A 610 2.48 18.89 -0.48
N ARG A 611 3.03 17.77 -0.02
CA ARG A 611 4.07 17.75 1.02
C ARG A 611 5.38 18.39 0.59
N LEU A 612 5.85 18.13 -0.63
CA LEU A 612 7.05 18.79 -1.17
C LEU A 612 6.87 20.30 -1.25
N LYS A 613 5.67 20.77 -1.63
CA LYS A 613 5.35 22.20 -1.65
C LYS A 613 5.36 22.80 -0.24
N ALA A 614 4.81 22.11 0.76
CA ALA A 614 4.84 22.55 2.15
C ALA A 614 6.27 22.63 2.72
N ALA A 615 7.12 21.65 2.42
CA ALA A 615 8.53 21.64 2.84
C ALA A 615 9.32 22.87 2.34
N ARG A 616 9.02 23.36 1.13
CA ARG A 616 9.67 24.56 0.57
C ARG A 616 9.26 25.88 1.22
N LEU A 617 8.10 25.90 1.88
CA LEU A 617 7.58 27.09 2.54
C LEU A 617 8.11 27.23 3.98
N GLN A 618 8.80 26.21 4.50
CA GLN A 618 9.47 26.30 5.78
C GLN A 618 10.73 27.18 5.64
N PRO A 619 10.95 28.17 6.53
CA PRO A 619 12.18 28.95 6.51
C PRO A 619 13.36 28.01 6.73
N GLU A 620 14.42 28.15 5.93
CA GLU A 620 15.62 27.32 6.12
C GLU A 620 16.09 27.44 7.57
N PRO A 621 16.42 26.32 8.24
CA PRO A 621 17.07 26.41 9.53
C PRO A 621 18.34 27.22 9.32
N ARG A 622 18.44 28.35 10.05
CA ARG A 622 19.69 29.12 10.09
C ARG A 622 20.79 28.12 10.37
N SER A 623 21.70 27.94 9.40
CA SER A 623 22.95 27.23 9.61
C SER A 623 23.49 27.72 10.94
N ALA A 624 23.65 26.81 11.90
CA ALA A 624 24.30 27.15 13.15
C ALA A 624 25.61 27.82 12.79
N GLU A 625 25.70 29.14 13.04
CA GLU A 625 26.99 29.81 13.03
C GLU A 625 27.88 28.98 13.96
N PRO A 626 29.11 28.63 13.56
CA PRO A 626 30.00 27.89 14.44
C PRO A 626 30.09 28.70 15.73
N GLU A 627 29.68 28.09 16.84
CA GLU A 627 29.95 28.61 18.17
C GLU A 627 31.44 28.91 18.19
N LYS A 628 31.80 30.20 18.23
CA LYS A 628 33.17 30.61 18.47
C LYS A 628 33.58 29.96 19.78
N GLU A 629 34.60 29.10 19.71
CA GLU A 629 35.27 28.56 20.88
C GLU A 629 35.55 29.72 21.86
N PRO A 630 35.29 29.54 23.17
CA PRO A 630 35.68 30.55 24.14
C PRO A 630 37.20 30.68 24.10
N GLU A 631 37.66 31.88 23.74
CA GLU A 631 39.06 32.28 23.76
C GLU A 631 39.68 31.87 25.11
N SER A 632 40.71 31.03 25.03
CA SER A 632 41.51 30.61 26.16
C SER A 632 42.01 31.81 26.96
N ALA A 633 41.68 31.85 28.26
CA ALA A 633 42.14 32.85 29.20
C ALA A 633 43.68 32.97 29.18
N GLN A 634 44.16 34.20 28.96
CA GLN A 634 45.56 34.58 29.21
C GLN A 634 45.82 34.59 30.73
N PRO A 635 47.03 34.21 31.19
CA PRO A 635 47.33 34.19 32.62
C PRO A 635 47.47 35.61 33.18
N GLU A 636 46.86 35.83 34.35
CA GLU A 636 46.88 37.08 35.11
C GLU A 636 48.30 37.53 35.51
N PRO A 637 48.59 38.84 35.52
CA PRO A 637 49.77 39.38 36.20
C PRO A 637 49.49 39.63 37.70
N GLU A 638 50.50 39.37 38.54
CA GLU A 638 50.52 39.46 40.00
C GLU A 638 50.08 40.84 40.58
N PRO A 639 49.55 40.86 41.83
CA PRO A 639 48.92 42.04 42.41
C PRO A 639 49.91 43.00 43.11
N ARG A 640 49.52 44.28 43.18
CA ARG A 640 50.09 45.29 44.09
C ARG A 640 48.96 46.13 44.73
N PRO A 641 49.21 46.73 45.91
CA PRO A 641 48.37 46.57 47.11
C PRO A 641 47.28 47.63 47.31
N GLU A 642 46.30 47.28 48.15
CA GLU A 642 45.21 48.08 48.74
C GLU A 642 45.77 49.28 49.55
N GLU A 643 45.13 50.45 49.66
CA GLU A 643 43.87 50.87 50.35
C GLU A 643 43.81 52.43 50.26
N PRO A 644 42.82 53.22 50.77
CA PRO A 644 41.55 52.88 51.43
C PRO A 644 40.31 53.72 50.98
N GLU A 645 39.17 53.36 51.59
CA GLU A 645 37.80 53.88 51.47
C GLU A 645 37.57 55.39 51.79
N ALA A 646 36.53 55.97 51.18
CA ALA A 646 35.63 56.95 51.81
C ALA A 646 34.30 57.13 51.03
N GLN A 647 33.17 57.03 51.73
CA GLN A 647 31.81 57.43 51.30
C GLN A 647 31.59 58.97 51.51
N PRO A 648 30.36 59.52 51.46
CA PRO A 648 29.47 59.80 50.31
C PRO A 648 29.04 61.30 50.27
N GLU A 649 28.42 61.82 49.20
CA GLU A 649 27.60 63.05 49.34
C GLU A 649 26.56 63.31 48.23
N GLN A 650 25.58 64.13 48.63
CA GLN A 650 24.22 64.38 48.11
C GLN A 650 24.11 65.44 46.98
N ARG A 651 22.84 65.67 46.56
CA ARG A 651 22.21 66.88 45.97
C ARG A 651 22.08 66.91 44.44
N GLU A 652 21.08 67.52 43.81
CA GLU A 652 19.80 68.16 44.17
C GLU A 652 18.94 68.31 42.88
N ARG A 653 17.62 68.31 43.07
CA ARG A 653 16.51 68.98 42.34
C ARG A 653 16.79 69.79 41.04
N SER A 654 15.90 69.65 40.06
CA SER A 654 15.20 70.81 39.45
C SER A 654 13.98 70.44 38.58
N PHE A 655 12.92 71.22 38.76
CA PHE A 655 11.62 71.28 38.08
C PHE A 655 11.67 71.87 36.65
N ARG A 656 10.67 71.54 35.81
CA ARG A 656 9.77 72.47 35.05
C ARG A 656 8.91 71.69 34.03
N THR A 657 7.63 71.44 34.31
CA THR A 657 6.41 72.21 33.95
C THR A 657 6.02 72.26 32.46
N THR A 658 4.91 71.56 32.21
CA THR A 658 3.86 71.74 31.19
C THR A 658 3.28 73.15 31.09
N ARG A 659 2.94 73.60 29.86
CA ARG A 659 1.68 74.29 29.54
C ARG A 659 1.46 74.49 28.01
N THR A 660 0.31 73.99 27.52
CA THR A 660 -0.71 74.62 26.63
C THR A 660 -0.26 75.61 25.53
N THR A 661 -0.77 75.58 24.29
CA THR A 661 -2.15 76.00 23.93
C THR A 661 -2.64 75.53 22.55
N ARG A 662 -3.97 75.61 22.43
CA ARG A 662 -4.98 75.23 21.42
C ARG A 662 -5.32 76.39 20.46
N THR A 663 -5.65 76.10 19.18
CA THR A 663 -6.69 76.71 18.27
C THR A 663 -6.44 76.28 16.81
N GLU A 664 -7.26 75.44 16.15
CA GLU A 664 -8.56 75.68 15.45
C GLU A 664 -8.50 76.29 14.02
N ARG A 665 -9.00 75.55 13.00
CA ARG A 665 -9.91 75.92 11.87
C ARG A 665 -9.74 74.92 10.69
N SER A 666 -10.70 74.06 10.34
CA SER A 666 -12.04 74.22 9.70
C SER A 666 -12.09 73.91 8.19
N GLU A 667 -12.94 72.93 7.83
CA GLU A 667 -13.75 72.77 6.59
C GLU A 667 -13.03 72.38 5.26
N ARG A 668 -13.57 71.57 4.33
CA ARG A 668 -14.97 71.25 3.95
C ARG A 668 -15.08 69.98 3.08
N ARG A 669 -16.32 69.49 2.95
CA ARG A 669 -16.84 68.26 2.32
C ARG A 669 -16.98 68.25 0.78
N ARG A 670 -16.98 67.02 0.23
CA ARG A 670 -17.94 66.38 -0.74
C ARG A 670 -17.77 66.50 -2.28
N ARG A 671 -17.83 65.29 -2.89
CA ARG A 671 -18.74 64.76 -3.95
C ARG A 671 -18.18 64.46 -5.37
N ARG A 672 -18.24 63.15 -5.68
CA ARG A 672 -18.83 62.43 -6.86
C ARG A 672 -18.46 62.81 -8.30
N ARG A 673 -17.91 61.78 -8.99
CA ARG A 673 -18.19 61.25 -10.35
C ARG A 673 -17.96 62.18 -11.56
N PRO A 674 -17.74 61.65 -12.79
CA PRO A 674 -18.51 60.60 -13.49
C PRO A 674 -18.10 59.16 -13.17
#